data_AF-A0A8S1VNM0-F1
#
_entry.id   AF-A0A8S1VNM0-F1
#
_cell.length_a   1.000
_cell.length_b   1.000
_cell.length_c   1.000
_cell.angle_alpha   90.00
_cell.angle_beta   90.00
_cell.angle_gamma   90.00
#
_symmetry.space_group_name_H-M   'P 1'
#
loop_
_entity.id
_entity.type
_entity.pdbx_description
1 polymer ?
#
loop_
_entity_poly.entity_id
_entity_poly.type
_entity_poly.pdbx_seq_one_letter_code
_entity_poly.pdbx_strand_id
1 'polypeptide(L)'
;MITSFDHQKTFITKSIYFSALYVNLIRLTLINLLNISIQAKSLEYTNFFGNFVYKNDWIVYNGSGVTNICGTTQIFGGCNSFYTATTIIKNIQLPCHQTLSFNFRFWHLDNWGNERLEVIVDNRLVFTGQYSSESSKPSICCTSGSAYGDDVNSVNIDIDHLSEFATIKIIGYEYYWGISDFQIWVGQQNCFLEDCVHGCNNCIRGNCVECQEEWEYDILQQTCFPLCGDQIIIDNEECDDGNQQEHDGCFQCKFSCPLFCKQCKFGQCLQCQSNYMLIDQTCKETNEVQDQKSQNKFSIQISNFLDYGNYYQNLLNDQFANPLPISNFDCNLQTHEIFEYYYLQCETKLIQNCLLSLMDICLECENFYKLSWNKKECIPKCEDGITVQYEFCDDQNNIQFDGCYKCQTSCQLECKECIEQQCYVCIDGWQIIDNKCYQICGDGLLAISSKEQCDDGNYNPNDGCYDCKFICDQNCFQCSTSNLCFLCFENFEMDENNLCKPICGDGIIVQGLEECEDFNDIPYDGCYQCMFQCEFNCSKCLQGICQECEEGYDLLVEGCKKVIIAQEIDDLEQSNKTQSCGNGKLQNSEQCDDGNLENYDGCSSSCDIEELWICNLEQPSSCYLKTKCYLNYLNQTEEHQFVLMQFSNQVKQSSKSNFTESILSQVINLNQDQYIITINPIVDVDETQFVMAEYEFDILFFNKISIQPNFTISINSLLIDSNNMTVNISTQTILLEQPKFLNQDQINVANKFQALGNALMIGLGALSVLMLFSGNLSQCLEIFDILQFQSYLKFINVAYPQNLQIYLRSSDIVSINPILITFKIRDVFQTIIEDNFIKSIGKLQEYQINADLLVNIQSQFSQISLIVLLYIFLYFYRRFFNKYCFNSKFIYFISSSKSKILEIIGIKLYKFNKKFINLRNLYNMKGLRQICYANAWDLLFKVILFVTSNNQSGYRSIISYFISFGILSLFTLFLCLHFKGLDKSPDISELRNEQHDGVCLLKKLLFILILINLQENDIFQCSTITILIFSYIGFLFIIQENIPKIELIGIIWMEAPVMLFTFTSLMYCSDFSNYLTTDFQILLGFGQIGVLILGLLGPLIKFGIKLHRDLQEYFRTKKNKVLIKFQINKILGFEQIN
;
A
#
# COMPACT_ATOMS: atom_id res chain seq x y z
N MET A 1 -9.84 -59.61 0.86
CA MET A 1 -10.64 -60.79 0.47
C MET A 1 -10.79 -60.80 -1.04
N ILE A 2 -10.19 -61.80 -1.68
CA ILE A 2 -10.30 -62.08 -3.12
C ILE A 2 -11.47 -63.05 -3.28
N THR A 3 -12.47 -62.72 -4.10
CA THR A 3 -13.19 -63.71 -4.92
C THR A 3 -13.89 -63.02 -6.10
N SER A 4 -13.39 -63.33 -7.31
CA SER A 4 -14.11 -63.47 -8.58
C SER A 4 -15.29 -62.52 -8.86
N PHE A 5 -15.12 -61.45 -9.63
CA PHE A 5 -16.12 -60.92 -10.57
C PHE A 5 -15.47 -59.85 -11.49
N ASP A 6 -15.56 -60.08 -12.81
CA ASP A 6 -15.19 -59.22 -13.95
C ASP A 6 -14.17 -58.08 -13.76
N HIS A 7 -12.94 -58.36 -14.22
CA HIS A 7 -11.77 -57.46 -14.17
C HIS A 7 -11.88 -56.19 -15.04
N GLN A 8 -12.79 -56.12 -16.02
CA GLN A 8 -12.93 -54.94 -16.90
C GLN A 8 -13.94 -53.90 -16.38
N LYS A 9 -14.99 -54.31 -15.65
CA LYS A 9 -16.00 -53.36 -15.12
C LYS A 9 -15.56 -52.67 -13.82
N THR A 10 -14.74 -53.33 -13.01
CA THR A 10 -14.24 -52.80 -11.72
C THR A 10 -13.14 -51.74 -11.88
N PHE A 11 -12.41 -51.73 -13.00
CA PHE A 11 -11.42 -50.70 -13.29
C PHE A 11 -12.06 -49.40 -13.81
N ILE A 12 -13.15 -49.54 -14.59
CA ILE A 12 -13.95 -48.41 -15.10
C ILE A 12 -14.67 -47.71 -13.95
N THR A 13 -15.26 -48.45 -13.01
CA THR A 13 -15.88 -47.85 -11.81
C THR A 13 -14.85 -47.19 -10.91
N LYS A 14 -13.63 -47.74 -10.74
CA LYS A 14 -12.56 -47.09 -9.98
C LYS A 14 -12.00 -45.82 -10.65
N SER A 15 -11.86 -45.80 -11.98
CA SER A 15 -11.40 -44.60 -12.72
C SER A 15 -12.43 -43.47 -12.65
N ILE A 16 -13.73 -43.80 -12.78
CA ILE A 16 -14.83 -42.83 -12.66
C ILE A 16 -14.98 -42.37 -11.19
N TYR A 17 -14.81 -43.27 -10.22
CA TYR A 17 -14.80 -42.90 -8.80
C TYR A 17 -13.62 -41.99 -8.44
N PHE A 18 -12.42 -42.22 -8.98
CA PHE A 18 -11.26 -41.37 -8.71
C PHE A 18 -11.34 -40.03 -9.44
N SER A 19 -11.88 -39.95 -10.66
CA SER A 19 -12.18 -38.66 -11.29
C SER A 19 -13.26 -37.89 -10.52
N ALA A 20 -14.27 -38.58 -9.99
CA ALA A 20 -15.25 -37.98 -9.10
C ALA A 20 -14.64 -37.59 -7.73
N LEU A 21 -13.67 -38.35 -7.23
CA LEU A 21 -12.93 -38.05 -6.00
C LEU A 21 -12.02 -36.83 -6.19
N TYR A 22 -11.34 -36.72 -7.34
CA TYR A 22 -10.51 -35.59 -7.73
C TYR A 22 -11.35 -34.33 -7.93
N VAL A 23 -12.49 -34.45 -8.62
CA VAL A 23 -13.48 -33.37 -8.75
C VAL A 23 -14.10 -33.02 -7.39
N ASN A 24 -14.33 -33.98 -6.49
CA ASN A 24 -14.82 -33.71 -5.13
C ASN A 24 -13.74 -33.11 -4.23
N LEU A 25 -12.46 -33.46 -4.38
CA LEU A 25 -11.34 -32.83 -3.67
C LEU A 25 -11.16 -31.39 -4.15
N ILE A 26 -11.31 -31.16 -5.45
CA ILE A 26 -11.34 -29.84 -6.08
C ILE A 26 -12.57 -29.05 -5.67
N ARG A 27 -13.72 -29.71 -5.52
CA ARG A 27 -14.96 -29.10 -5.02
C ARG A 27 -14.84 -28.77 -3.54
N LEU A 28 -14.19 -29.59 -2.73
CA LEU A 28 -13.86 -29.32 -1.33
C LEU A 28 -12.87 -28.15 -1.19
N THR A 29 -11.87 -28.06 -2.07
CA THR A 29 -10.93 -26.93 -2.11
C THR A 29 -11.57 -25.66 -2.67
N LEU A 30 -12.47 -25.74 -3.66
CA LEU A 30 -13.27 -24.61 -4.17
C LEU A 30 -14.34 -24.16 -3.15
N ILE A 31 -14.98 -25.09 -2.43
CA ILE A 31 -15.91 -24.78 -1.33
C ILE A 31 -15.13 -24.17 -0.17
N ASN A 32 -13.92 -24.65 0.13
CA ASN A 32 -13.07 -24.01 1.13
C ASN A 32 -12.59 -22.63 0.65
N LEU A 33 -12.22 -22.44 -0.62
CA LEU A 33 -11.83 -21.15 -1.20
C LEU A 33 -12.99 -20.14 -1.24
N LEU A 34 -14.22 -20.60 -1.51
CA LEU A 34 -15.45 -19.79 -1.47
C LEU A 34 -15.97 -19.58 -0.04
N ASN A 35 -15.61 -20.45 0.90
CA ASN A 35 -15.94 -20.32 2.33
C ASN A 35 -14.82 -19.64 3.13
N ILE A 36 -13.67 -19.26 2.54
CA ILE A 36 -12.72 -18.31 3.16
C ILE A 36 -13.23 -16.88 2.94
N SER A 37 -14.52 -16.68 3.16
CA SER A 37 -15.13 -15.42 3.59
C SER A 37 -15.76 -15.65 4.98
N ILE A 38 -15.14 -16.51 5.80
CA ILE A 38 -15.44 -16.61 7.22
C ILE A 38 -14.52 -15.61 7.89
N GLN A 39 -15.12 -14.58 8.48
CA GLN A 39 -14.50 -13.53 9.29
C GLN A 39 -13.27 -14.08 10.04
N ALA A 40 -12.07 -13.72 9.57
CA ALA A 40 -10.85 -14.00 10.31
C ALA A 40 -10.93 -13.21 11.62
N LYS A 41 -11.10 -13.93 12.74
CA LYS A 41 -10.93 -13.32 14.07
C LYS A 41 -9.44 -13.41 14.40
N SER A 42 -8.76 -12.28 14.54
CA SER A 42 -7.36 -12.24 14.99
C SER A 42 -7.31 -12.36 16.51
N LEU A 43 -6.34 -13.12 17.01
CA LEU A 43 -6.06 -13.25 18.44
C LEU A 43 -5.12 -12.12 18.85
N GLU A 44 -5.65 -11.13 19.57
CA GLU A 44 -4.85 -9.95 19.95
C GLU A 44 -4.18 -10.15 21.31
N TYR A 45 -4.82 -10.89 22.24
CA TYR A 45 -4.30 -11.04 23.61
C TYR A 45 -4.47 -12.47 24.16
N THR A 46 -3.40 -12.98 24.80
CA THR A 46 -3.43 -14.24 25.59
C THR A 46 -2.69 -14.12 26.91
N ASN A 47 -3.28 -14.66 27.98
CA ASN A 47 -2.68 -14.94 29.30
C ASN A 47 -2.11 -13.72 30.05
N PHE A 48 -2.93 -13.15 30.93
CA PHE A 48 -2.66 -11.91 31.67
C PHE A 48 -1.95 -12.06 33.04
N PHE A 49 -1.33 -13.19 33.36
CA PHE A 49 -0.83 -13.44 34.73
C PHE A 49 0.69 -13.72 34.75
N GLY A 50 1.46 -12.76 34.27
CA GLY A 50 2.93 -12.71 34.41
C GLY A 50 3.37 -11.84 35.60
N ASN A 51 4.58 -12.06 36.12
CA ASN A 51 5.11 -11.40 37.32
C ASN A 51 5.01 -9.86 37.23
N PHE A 52 4.29 -9.27 38.19
CA PHE A 52 3.96 -7.85 38.32
C PHE A 52 5.19 -6.93 38.39
N VAL A 53 5.73 -6.57 37.22
CA VAL A 53 6.51 -5.36 36.98
C VAL A 53 6.18 -4.93 35.55
N TYR A 54 5.63 -3.72 35.41
CA TYR A 54 5.30 -2.94 34.20
C TYR A 54 3.84 -2.93 33.71
N LYS A 55 3.21 -1.76 33.95
CA LYS A 55 2.28 -0.98 33.09
C LYS A 55 1.24 -1.77 32.28
N ASN A 56 0.08 -2.00 32.92
CA ASN A 56 -1.28 -2.25 32.40
C ASN A 56 -1.92 -3.48 33.06
N ASP A 57 -2.21 -3.42 34.37
CA ASP A 57 -2.86 -4.54 35.08
C ASP A 57 -4.27 -4.21 35.57
N TRP A 58 -5.03 -5.28 35.80
CA TRP A 58 -6.45 -5.25 36.18
C TRP A 58 -6.69 -4.38 37.41
N ILE A 59 -7.67 -3.49 37.34
CA ILE A 59 -8.12 -2.67 38.47
C ILE A 59 -9.10 -3.51 39.28
N VAL A 60 -8.85 -3.69 40.58
CA VAL A 60 -9.69 -4.53 41.46
C VAL A 60 -10.34 -3.65 42.53
N TYR A 61 -11.67 -3.66 42.60
CA TYR A 61 -12.45 -3.04 43.67
C TYR A 61 -13.06 -4.11 44.58
N ASN A 62 -13.06 -3.83 45.88
CA ASN A 62 -13.62 -4.71 46.93
C ASN A 62 -12.97 -6.11 47.01
N GLY A 63 -11.69 -6.22 46.63
CA GLY A 63 -10.88 -7.44 46.67
C GLY A 63 -9.39 -7.14 46.49
N SER A 64 -8.55 -8.19 46.45
CA SER A 64 -7.10 -8.07 46.25
C SER A 64 -6.68 -8.73 44.94
N GLY A 65 -5.97 -7.98 44.09
CA GLY A 65 -5.50 -8.42 42.76
C GLY A 65 -4.29 -9.35 42.81
N VAL A 66 -4.42 -10.50 43.47
CA VAL A 66 -3.35 -11.48 43.63
C VAL A 66 -3.67 -12.74 42.83
N THR A 67 -2.64 -13.42 42.31
CA THR A 67 -2.80 -14.72 41.67
C THR A 67 -2.58 -15.86 42.68
N ASN A 68 -3.55 -16.77 42.79
CA ASN A 68 -3.46 -17.97 43.62
C ASN A 68 -3.22 -19.23 42.77
N ILE A 69 -2.64 -20.27 43.38
CA ILE A 69 -2.45 -21.57 42.73
C ILE A 69 -3.53 -22.53 43.21
N CYS A 70 -4.39 -22.97 42.30
CA CYS A 70 -5.46 -23.94 42.55
C CYS A 70 -5.17 -25.22 41.75
N GLY A 71 -4.88 -26.33 42.44
CA GLY A 71 -4.40 -27.55 41.78
C GLY A 71 -3.06 -27.34 41.06
N THR A 72 -3.07 -27.42 39.71
CA THR A 72 -1.89 -27.18 38.84
C THR A 72 -1.99 -25.89 38.02
N THR A 73 -3.04 -25.08 38.22
CA THR A 73 -3.34 -23.89 37.41
C THR A 73 -3.25 -22.63 38.26
N GLN A 74 -2.62 -21.59 37.72
CA GLN A 74 -2.59 -20.26 38.32
C GLN A 74 -3.88 -19.52 37.94
N ILE A 75 -4.56 -18.98 38.94
CA ILE A 75 -5.80 -18.22 38.79
C ILE A 75 -5.60 -16.80 39.32
N PHE A 76 -6.30 -15.83 38.75
CA PHE A 76 -6.36 -14.47 39.28
C PHE A 76 -7.58 -14.32 40.17
N GLY A 77 -7.36 -13.87 41.40
CA GLY A 77 -8.32 -14.02 42.49
C GLY A 77 -8.18 -15.36 43.20
N GLY A 78 -9.28 -15.91 43.68
CA GLY A 78 -9.32 -17.11 44.51
C GLY A 78 -9.57 -16.81 45.99
N CYS A 79 -9.32 -17.80 46.85
CA CYS A 79 -9.68 -17.67 48.26
C CYS A 79 -8.92 -16.58 48.99
N ASN A 80 -9.66 -15.85 49.82
CA ASN A 80 -9.18 -14.66 50.53
C ASN A 80 -8.64 -13.56 49.60
N SER A 81 -8.99 -13.57 48.31
CA SER A 81 -8.59 -12.54 47.35
C SER A 81 -9.80 -11.85 46.73
N PHE A 82 -10.76 -12.59 46.17
CA PHE A 82 -12.03 -12.01 45.69
C PHE A 82 -13.21 -12.42 46.59
N TYR A 83 -14.03 -11.43 46.96
CA TYR A 83 -15.21 -11.53 47.81
C TYR A 83 -16.49 -11.12 47.06
N THR A 84 -17.62 -11.08 47.77
CA THR A 84 -18.90 -10.66 47.22
C THR A 84 -18.83 -9.24 46.66
N ALA A 85 -19.39 -9.06 45.46
CA ALA A 85 -19.35 -7.79 44.71
C ALA A 85 -17.93 -7.29 44.39
N THR A 86 -16.91 -8.16 44.44
CA THR A 86 -15.60 -7.82 43.88
C THR A 86 -15.78 -7.51 42.40
N THR A 87 -15.17 -6.41 41.98
CA THR A 87 -15.26 -5.93 40.61
C THR A 87 -13.85 -5.83 40.06
N ILE A 88 -13.59 -6.52 38.95
CA ILE A 88 -12.33 -6.39 38.22
C ILE A 88 -12.60 -5.65 36.91
N ILE A 89 -11.78 -4.64 36.63
CA ILE A 89 -11.89 -3.77 35.45
C ILE A 89 -10.61 -3.88 34.64
N LYS A 90 -10.77 -4.00 33.32
CA LYS A 90 -9.69 -3.98 32.35
C LYS A 90 -9.98 -2.97 31.26
N ASN A 91 -9.10 -1.99 31.12
CA ASN A 91 -9.11 -1.05 30.02
C ASN A 91 -8.16 -1.57 28.94
N ILE A 92 -8.65 -1.65 27.70
CA ILE A 92 -7.93 -2.26 26.59
C ILE A 92 -8.04 -1.35 25.38
N GLN A 93 -6.91 -1.06 24.75
CA GLN A 93 -6.86 -0.46 23.44
C GLN A 93 -6.85 -1.58 22.41
N LEU A 94 -7.77 -1.54 21.44
CA LEU A 94 -7.99 -2.56 20.44
C LEU A 94 -7.73 -1.99 19.04
N PRO A 95 -7.13 -2.76 18.11
CA PRO A 95 -7.08 -2.36 16.71
C PRO A 95 -8.49 -2.30 16.13
N CYS A 96 -8.70 -1.59 15.03
CA CYS A 96 -10.05 -1.45 14.44
C CYS A 96 -10.70 -2.81 14.12
N HIS A 97 -11.96 -2.96 14.54
CA HIS A 97 -12.70 -4.21 14.47
C HIS A 97 -14.22 -3.97 14.44
N GLN A 98 -15.00 -4.97 14.03
CA GLN A 98 -16.47 -4.92 14.09
C GLN A 98 -17.06 -5.75 15.21
N THR A 99 -16.37 -6.83 15.56
CA THR A 99 -16.84 -7.77 16.59
C THR A 99 -15.72 -7.98 17.59
N LEU A 100 -16.08 -7.88 18.87
CA LEU A 100 -15.20 -8.18 19.98
C LEU A 100 -15.65 -9.49 20.61
N SER A 101 -14.72 -10.41 20.72
CA SER A 101 -14.94 -11.75 21.25
C SER A 101 -13.95 -12.02 22.36
N PHE A 102 -14.39 -12.46 23.53
CA PHE A 102 -13.46 -12.84 24.59
C PHE A 102 -13.95 -14.06 25.36
N ASN A 103 -12.98 -14.86 25.80
CA ASN A 103 -13.21 -16.09 26.52
C ASN A 103 -12.32 -16.19 27.75
N PHE A 104 -12.86 -16.78 28.81
CA PHE A 104 -12.11 -17.07 30.03
C PHE A 104 -12.73 -18.24 30.78
N ARG A 105 -11.95 -18.87 31.65
CA ARG A 105 -12.47 -19.85 32.62
C ARG A 105 -12.81 -19.13 33.91
N PHE A 106 -14.08 -19.22 34.30
CA PHE A 106 -14.57 -18.74 35.58
C PHE A 106 -14.44 -19.87 36.62
N TRP A 107 -13.76 -19.58 37.72
CA TRP A 107 -13.58 -20.46 38.85
C TRP A 107 -14.53 -20.05 39.95
N HIS A 108 -15.51 -20.90 40.21
CA HIS A 108 -16.45 -20.72 41.30
C HIS A 108 -16.03 -21.65 42.43
N LEU A 109 -15.73 -21.05 43.58
CA LEU A 109 -15.17 -21.74 44.74
C LEU A 109 -16.19 -21.59 45.87
N ASP A 110 -16.50 -22.67 46.60
CA ASP A 110 -17.53 -22.76 47.67
C ASP A 110 -19.00 -23.00 47.21
N ASN A 111 -19.98 -22.82 48.10
CA ASN A 111 -21.40 -23.20 47.93
C ASN A 111 -22.27 -22.08 47.34
N TRP A 112 -22.41 -22.09 46.00
CA TRP A 112 -23.22 -21.14 45.24
C TRP A 112 -24.73 -21.48 45.36
N GLY A 113 -25.50 -20.71 46.15
CA GLY A 113 -26.96 -20.74 46.23
C GLY A 113 -27.67 -19.50 45.66
N ASN A 114 -27.86 -19.46 44.33
CA ASN A 114 -28.56 -18.42 43.53
C ASN A 114 -27.75 -17.15 43.19
N GLU A 115 -26.43 -17.24 43.08
CA GLU A 115 -25.55 -16.12 42.75
C GLU A 115 -25.33 -15.96 41.24
N ARG A 116 -24.87 -14.76 40.87
CA ARG A 116 -24.69 -14.35 39.46
C ARG A 116 -23.29 -13.83 39.19
N LEU A 117 -22.79 -14.13 38.01
CA LEU A 117 -21.63 -13.48 37.38
C LEU A 117 -22.17 -12.48 36.36
N GLU A 118 -21.72 -11.23 36.43
CA GLU A 118 -22.04 -10.21 35.43
C GLU A 118 -20.79 -9.77 34.70
N VAL A 119 -20.88 -9.66 33.37
CA VAL A 119 -19.84 -9.05 32.53
C VAL A 119 -20.44 -7.87 31.80
N ILE A 120 -19.81 -6.72 31.96
CA ILE A 120 -20.18 -5.44 31.38
C ILE A 120 -19.03 -4.99 30.47
N VAL A 121 -19.35 -4.57 29.25
CA VAL A 121 -18.39 -3.96 28.31
C VAL A 121 -18.91 -2.58 27.94
N ASP A 122 -18.10 -1.54 28.12
CA ASP A 122 -18.46 -0.13 27.87
C ASP A 122 -19.82 0.28 28.47
N ASN A 123 -20.00 -0.02 29.76
CA ASN A 123 -21.22 0.23 30.51
C ASN A 123 -22.47 -0.54 30.01
N ARG A 124 -22.33 -1.48 29.07
CA ARG A 124 -23.39 -2.38 28.62
C ARG A 124 -23.24 -3.77 29.22
N LEU A 125 -24.28 -4.28 29.87
CA LEU A 125 -24.31 -5.67 30.35
C LEU A 125 -24.36 -6.64 29.15
N VAL A 126 -23.31 -7.46 28.98
CA VAL A 126 -23.16 -8.37 27.84
C VAL A 126 -23.32 -9.85 28.21
N PHE A 127 -23.13 -10.20 29.49
CA PHE A 127 -23.32 -11.57 29.96
C PHE A 127 -23.79 -11.61 31.41
N THR A 128 -24.70 -12.54 31.70
CA THR A 128 -25.08 -12.93 33.05
C THR A 128 -25.11 -14.45 33.15
N GLY A 129 -24.38 -15.01 34.12
CA GLY A 129 -24.39 -16.45 34.42
C GLY A 129 -25.01 -16.68 35.80
N GLN A 130 -25.91 -17.66 35.94
CA GLN A 130 -26.39 -18.14 37.23
C GLN A 130 -25.81 -19.53 37.50
N TYR A 131 -25.27 -19.73 38.69
CA TYR A 131 -24.62 -20.98 39.09
C TYR A 131 -25.31 -21.55 40.33
N SER A 132 -25.34 -22.88 40.42
CA SER A 132 -25.98 -23.61 41.51
C SER A 132 -25.04 -24.69 42.04
N SER A 133 -25.03 -24.89 43.35
CA SER A 133 -24.16 -25.88 43.98
C SER A 133 -24.57 -27.33 43.73
N GLU A 134 -23.57 -28.17 43.46
CA GLU A 134 -23.70 -29.64 43.43
C GLU A 134 -22.82 -30.25 44.52
N SER A 135 -23.44 -30.98 45.46
CA SER A 135 -22.79 -31.59 46.63
C SER A 135 -21.87 -32.79 46.33
N SER A 136 -21.53 -33.03 45.06
CA SER A 136 -20.77 -34.21 44.60
C SER A 136 -19.42 -33.88 43.95
N LYS A 137 -19.03 -32.60 43.85
CA LYS A 137 -17.79 -32.18 43.19
C LYS A 137 -16.58 -32.12 44.16
N PRO A 138 -15.35 -32.39 43.68
CA PRO A 138 -14.13 -32.28 44.50
C PRO A 138 -13.76 -30.81 44.77
N SER A 139 -13.20 -30.52 45.95
CA SER A 139 -12.55 -29.23 46.23
C SER A 139 -11.15 -29.22 45.58
N ILE A 140 -10.97 -28.32 44.61
CA ILE A 140 -9.78 -28.13 43.78
C ILE A 140 -8.89 -27.02 44.38
N CYS A 141 -9.49 -26.03 45.04
CA CYS A 141 -8.81 -24.93 45.70
C CYS A 141 -9.35 -24.71 47.11
N CYS A 142 -8.47 -24.24 48.01
CA CYS A 142 -8.78 -23.86 49.40
C CYS A 142 -9.05 -25.06 50.33
N THR A 143 -8.36 -25.10 51.47
CA THR A 143 -8.08 -26.36 52.19
C THR A 143 -9.30 -27.09 52.76
N SER A 144 -9.51 -28.32 52.25
CA SER A 144 -9.93 -29.57 52.92
C SER A 144 -10.91 -29.46 54.09
N GLY A 145 -12.21 -29.51 53.79
CA GLY A 145 -13.25 -29.73 54.81
C GLY A 145 -14.64 -29.20 54.48
N SER A 146 -14.83 -28.44 53.40
CA SER A 146 -16.15 -27.99 52.96
C SER A 146 -16.92 -29.14 52.28
N ALA A 147 -18.22 -29.25 52.57
CA ALA A 147 -19.11 -30.27 52.01
C ALA A 147 -19.59 -29.95 50.58
N TYR A 148 -18.94 -28.99 49.92
CA TYR A 148 -19.34 -28.38 48.66
C TYR A 148 -18.13 -28.32 47.73
N GLY A 149 -18.30 -28.67 46.46
CA GLY A 149 -17.20 -28.83 45.51
C GLY A 149 -17.06 -27.63 44.57
N ASP A 150 -15.82 -27.38 44.16
CA ASP A 150 -15.48 -26.30 43.22
C ASP A 150 -15.82 -26.71 41.79
N ASP A 151 -16.12 -25.75 40.93
CA ASP A 151 -16.30 -26.01 39.51
C ASP A 151 -15.85 -24.84 38.62
N VAL A 152 -15.62 -25.18 37.35
CA VAL A 152 -14.92 -24.30 36.41
C VAL A 152 -15.70 -24.26 35.12
N ASN A 153 -16.18 -23.06 34.76
CA ASN A 153 -17.02 -22.86 33.59
C ASN A 153 -16.30 -21.97 32.58
N SER A 154 -16.30 -22.38 31.31
CA SER A 154 -15.84 -21.52 30.23
C SER A 154 -16.92 -20.50 29.88
N VAL A 155 -16.59 -19.22 29.98
CA VAL A 155 -17.42 -18.10 29.54
C VAL A 155 -16.89 -17.64 28.19
N ASN A 156 -17.76 -17.57 27.18
CA ASN A 156 -17.44 -17.06 25.85
C ASN A 156 -18.47 -15.98 25.49
N ILE A 157 -18.00 -14.79 25.14
CA ILE A 157 -18.84 -13.63 24.83
C ILE A 157 -18.43 -13.08 23.47
N ASP A 158 -19.41 -12.93 22.58
CA ASP A 158 -19.26 -12.33 21.25
C ASP A 158 -20.22 -11.13 21.15
N ILE A 159 -19.69 -9.95 20.90
CA ILE A 159 -20.47 -8.70 20.78
C ILE A 159 -20.04 -7.88 19.57
N ASP A 160 -20.97 -7.11 19.01
CA ASP A 160 -20.64 -6.06 18.06
C ASP A 160 -20.04 -4.87 18.82
N HIS A 161 -18.84 -4.46 18.43
CA HIS A 161 -18.08 -3.41 19.10
C HIS A 161 -17.15 -2.73 18.08
N LEU A 162 -17.17 -1.40 18.05
CA LEU A 162 -16.52 -0.56 17.04
C LEU A 162 -15.51 0.44 17.64
N SER A 163 -15.46 0.58 18.96
CA SER A 163 -14.58 1.52 19.65
C SER A 163 -13.12 1.02 19.64
N GLU A 164 -12.16 1.93 19.53
CA GLU A 164 -10.72 1.62 19.68
C GLU A 164 -10.35 1.34 21.15
N PHE A 165 -11.23 1.66 22.10
CA PHE A 165 -11.07 1.35 23.51
C PHE A 165 -12.26 0.53 24.00
N ALA A 166 -11.97 -0.56 24.71
CA ALA A 166 -12.97 -1.38 25.40
C ALA A 166 -12.67 -1.42 26.90
N THR A 167 -13.69 -1.16 27.71
CA THR A 167 -13.64 -1.33 29.18
C THR A 167 -14.41 -2.59 29.57
N ILE A 168 -13.69 -3.63 29.97
CA ILE A 168 -14.28 -4.90 30.42
C ILE A 168 -14.37 -4.90 31.95
N LYS A 169 -15.60 -4.99 32.48
CA LYS A 169 -15.90 -5.06 33.92
C LYS A 169 -16.55 -6.39 34.26
N ILE A 170 -15.93 -7.17 35.15
CA ILE A 170 -16.45 -8.46 35.62
C ILE A 170 -16.79 -8.35 37.10
N ILE A 171 -18.02 -8.71 37.47
CA ILE A 171 -18.54 -8.61 38.83
C ILE A 171 -18.99 -10.01 39.28
N GLY A 172 -18.34 -10.52 40.33
CA GLY A 172 -18.74 -11.76 41.00
C GLY A 172 -19.51 -11.45 42.28
N TYR A 173 -20.73 -11.97 42.40
CA TYR A 173 -21.58 -11.77 43.59
C TYR A 173 -21.46 -12.88 44.64
N GLU A 174 -20.25 -13.42 44.87
CA GLU A 174 -19.99 -14.51 45.84
C GLU A 174 -18.67 -14.37 46.63
N TYR A 175 -18.55 -15.10 47.74
CA TYR A 175 -17.31 -15.37 48.46
C TYR A 175 -16.39 -16.33 47.71
N TYR A 176 -15.20 -15.87 47.33
CA TYR A 176 -14.14 -16.64 46.69
C TYR A 176 -14.47 -17.09 45.25
N TRP A 177 -13.96 -16.31 44.30
CA TRP A 177 -14.02 -16.65 42.88
C TRP A 177 -12.73 -16.21 42.19
N GLY A 178 -12.51 -16.67 40.96
CA GLY A 178 -11.36 -16.25 40.18
C GLY A 178 -11.53 -16.51 38.68
N ILE A 179 -10.56 -16.05 37.91
CA ILE A 179 -10.52 -16.27 36.45
C ILE A 179 -9.17 -16.83 36.00
N SER A 180 -9.18 -17.65 34.94
CA SER A 180 -7.98 -18.11 34.24
C SER A 180 -8.17 -18.14 32.73
N ASP A 181 -7.06 -18.24 31.98
CA ASP A 181 -7.05 -18.40 30.51
C ASP A 181 -7.87 -17.34 29.77
N PHE A 182 -7.73 -16.07 30.17
CA PHE A 182 -8.40 -14.96 29.51
C PHE A 182 -7.78 -14.70 28.14
N GLN A 183 -8.60 -14.72 27.08
CA GLN A 183 -8.18 -14.42 25.70
C GLN A 183 -9.19 -13.50 25.02
N ILE A 184 -8.69 -12.66 24.11
CA ILE A 184 -9.48 -11.70 23.33
C ILE A 184 -9.20 -11.89 21.86
N TRP A 185 -10.27 -11.92 21.10
CA TRP A 185 -10.32 -12.07 19.66
C TRP A 185 -11.10 -10.88 19.08
N VAL A 186 -10.61 -10.31 17.99
CA VAL A 186 -11.33 -9.27 17.26
C VAL A 186 -11.66 -9.78 15.87
N GLY A 187 -12.92 -9.67 15.45
CA GLY A 187 -13.31 -9.95 14.08
C GLY A 187 -13.04 -8.73 13.22
N GLN A 188 -12.06 -8.86 12.33
CA GLN A 188 -11.68 -7.80 11.40
C GLN A 188 -12.67 -7.76 10.23
N GLN A 189 -13.21 -6.58 9.97
CA GLN A 189 -13.54 -6.12 8.63
C GLN A 189 -12.33 -5.33 8.13
N ASN A 190 -12.17 -5.17 6.81
CA ASN A 190 -11.26 -4.17 6.25
C ASN A 190 -11.57 -2.81 6.86
N CYS A 191 -10.85 -2.45 7.93
CA CYS A 191 -10.82 -1.11 8.50
C CYS A 191 -9.88 -0.19 7.72
N PHE A 192 -9.86 -0.36 6.41
CA PHE A 192 -9.38 0.64 5.48
C PHE A 192 -10.39 0.72 4.35
N LEU A 193 -10.72 1.97 4.02
CA LEU A 193 -11.59 2.46 2.95
C LEU A 193 -13.03 2.78 3.40
N GLU A 194 -13.19 3.85 4.18
CA GLU A 194 -13.85 4.98 3.50
C GLU A 194 -12.80 5.51 2.53
N ASP A 195 -13.03 5.31 1.23
CA ASP A 195 -12.15 5.83 0.19
C ASP A 195 -11.86 7.31 0.49
N CYS A 196 -10.58 7.69 0.56
CA CYS A 196 -10.23 9.09 0.45
C CYS A 196 -10.89 9.63 -0.82
N VAL A 197 -11.47 10.82 -0.76
CA VAL A 197 -12.12 11.42 -1.94
C VAL A 197 -11.11 11.48 -3.10
N HIS A 198 -11.57 11.19 -4.32
CA HIS A 198 -10.74 11.14 -5.53
C HIS A 198 -9.79 12.35 -5.61
N GLY A 199 -8.52 12.11 -5.95
CA GLY A 199 -7.47 13.13 -5.93
C GLY A 199 -6.73 13.30 -4.60
N CYS A 200 -6.99 12.45 -3.61
CA CYS A 200 -6.36 12.52 -2.30
C CYS A 200 -5.28 11.44 -2.10
N ASN A 201 -4.05 11.86 -1.76
CA ASN A 201 -2.93 10.99 -1.39
C ASN A 201 -3.03 10.45 0.04
N ASN A 202 -3.59 11.23 0.98
CA ASN A 202 -3.67 10.88 2.39
C ASN A 202 -4.93 11.48 3.03
N CYS A 203 -5.75 10.70 3.75
CA CYS A 203 -6.96 11.18 4.40
C CYS A 203 -7.13 10.66 5.83
N ILE A 204 -7.85 11.42 6.66
CA ILE A 204 -8.23 11.03 8.03
C ILE A 204 -9.74 11.18 8.15
N ARG A 205 -10.47 10.08 8.38
CA ARG A 205 -11.95 10.04 8.53
C ARG A 205 -12.71 10.66 7.34
N GLY A 206 -12.31 10.32 6.10
CA GLY A 206 -12.98 10.76 4.87
C GLY A 206 -12.57 12.15 4.35
N ASN A 207 -11.84 12.93 5.15
CA ASN A 207 -11.36 14.26 4.78
C ASN A 207 -9.92 14.19 4.29
N CYS A 208 -9.67 14.75 3.12
CA CYS A 208 -8.34 14.73 2.57
C CYS A 208 -7.40 15.63 3.37
N VAL A 209 -6.16 15.17 3.58
CA VAL A 209 -5.10 15.90 4.27
C VAL A 209 -3.99 16.29 3.28
N GLU A 210 -3.85 15.52 2.20
CA GLU A 210 -2.83 15.75 1.17
C GLU A 210 -3.39 15.32 -0.19
N CYS A 211 -3.47 16.25 -1.16
CA CYS A 211 -3.92 15.94 -2.52
C CYS A 211 -2.81 15.32 -3.37
N GLN A 212 -3.21 14.65 -4.45
CA GLN A 212 -2.33 14.15 -5.50
C GLN A 212 -1.71 15.31 -6.29
N GLU A 213 -0.54 15.09 -6.92
CA GLU A 213 -0.01 16.04 -7.90
C GLU A 213 -1.06 16.27 -8.99
N GLU A 214 -1.25 17.52 -9.43
CA GLU A 214 -2.29 17.97 -10.39
C GLU A 214 -3.73 18.09 -9.80
N TRP A 215 -3.86 18.08 -8.46
CA TRP A 215 -5.12 18.33 -7.74
C TRP A 215 -4.98 19.43 -6.68
N GLU A 216 -6.03 20.24 -6.49
CA GLU A 216 -6.08 21.33 -5.49
C GLU A 216 -7.03 20.97 -4.34
N TYR A 217 -6.65 21.39 -3.12
CA TYR A 217 -7.38 21.08 -1.89
C TYR A 217 -8.46 22.14 -1.58
N ASP A 218 -9.73 21.73 -1.54
CA ASP A 218 -10.84 22.59 -1.10
C ASP A 218 -10.97 22.56 0.43
N ILE A 219 -10.65 23.69 1.06
CA ILE A 219 -10.65 23.86 2.52
C ILE A 219 -12.08 23.86 3.11
N LEU A 220 -13.10 24.23 2.32
CA LEU A 220 -14.51 24.30 2.76
C LEU A 220 -15.22 22.95 2.65
N GLN A 221 -14.85 22.11 1.67
CA GLN A 221 -15.42 20.76 1.50
C GLN A 221 -14.52 19.62 1.99
N GLN A 222 -13.25 19.90 2.31
CA GLN A 222 -12.23 18.95 2.78
C GLN A 222 -11.95 17.82 1.77
N THR A 223 -12.04 18.14 0.47
CA THR A 223 -11.85 17.21 -0.66
C THR A 223 -10.92 17.82 -1.73
N CYS A 224 -10.37 16.98 -2.60
CA CYS A 224 -9.50 17.42 -3.70
C CYS A 224 -10.28 17.50 -5.02
N PHE A 225 -9.95 18.47 -5.88
CA PHE A 225 -10.48 18.56 -7.25
C PHE A 225 -9.34 18.72 -8.27
N PRO A 226 -9.51 18.25 -9.52
CA PRO A 226 -8.47 18.31 -10.54
C PRO A 226 -8.26 19.76 -11.02
N LEU A 227 -7.01 20.09 -11.35
CA LEU A 227 -6.58 21.45 -11.69
C LEU A 227 -6.95 21.83 -13.12
N CYS A 228 -8.12 22.45 -13.29
CA CYS A 228 -8.52 22.92 -14.60
C CYS A 228 -7.67 24.07 -15.15
N GLY A 229 -7.15 23.91 -16.37
CA GLY A 229 -6.34 24.87 -17.10
C GLY A 229 -4.84 24.54 -17.13
N ASP A 230 -4.44 23.31 -16.83
CA ASP A 230 -3.04 22.86 -16.84
C ASP A 230 -2.65 22.08 -18.12
N GLN A 231 -3.59 21.97 -19.07
CA GLN A 231 -3.52 21.19 -20.32
C GLN A 231 -3.56 19.67 -20.14
N ILE A 232 -3.87 19.19 -18.94
CA ILE A 232 -3.90 17.78 -18.60
C ILE A 232 -5.34 17.43 -18.21
N ILE A 233 -6.02 16.66 -19.06
CA ILE A 233 -7.40 16.22 -18.77
C ILE A 233 -7.33 14.97 -17.89
N ILE A 234 -7.74 15.09 -16.63
CA ILE A 234 -7.72 14.02 -15.62
C ILE A 234 -9.11 13.76 -15.02
N ASP A 235 -9.46 12.47 -14.90
CA ASP A 235 -10.65 11.94 -14.23
C ASP A 235 -12.01 12.47 -14.77
N ASN A 236 -12.62 13.49 -14.12
CA ASN A 236 -13.95 14.03 -14.46
C ASN A 236 -13.94 15.31 -15.31
N GLU A 237 -12.76 15.77 -15.73
CA GLU A 237 -12.62 16.92 -16.63
C GLU A 237 -13.07 16.55 -18.05
N GLU A 238 -14.02 17.30 -18.61
CA GLU A 238 -14.51 17.08 -19.98
C GLU A 238 -13.62 17.76 -21.04
N CYS A 239 -12.84 18.76 -20.64
CA CYS A 239 -11.87 19.50 -21.45
C CYS A 239 -10.87 20.21 -20.54
N ASP A 240 -9.72 20.59 -21.10
CA ASP A 240 -8.74 21.50 -20.51
C ASP A 240 -8.00 22.18 -21.67
N ASP A 241 -8.11 23.50 -21.79
CA ASP A 241 -7.46 24.30 -22.84
C ASP A 241 -6.33 25.19 -22.30
N GLY A 242 -5.78 24.83 -21.14
CA GLY A 242 -4.65 25.51 -20.52
C GLY A 242 -5.00 26.84 -19.87
N ASN A 243 -6.30 27.09 -19.63
CA ASN A 243 -6.80 28.25 -18.90
C ASN A 243 -8.21 27.97 -18.30
N GLN A 244 -8.82 28.93 -17.59
CA GLN A 244 -10.20 28.83 -17.07
C GLN A 244 -11.09 29.98 -17.59
N GLN A 245 -10.97 30.35 -18.86
CA GLN A 245 -11.69 31.47 -19.43
C GLN A 245 -13.09 31.04 -19.89
N GLU A 246 -14.12 31.78 -19.50
CA GLU A 246 -15.47 31.50 -20.00
C GLU A 246 -15.54 31.75 -21.52
N HIS A 247 -16.15 30.82 -22.27
CA HIS A 247 -16.51 30.95 -23.68
C HIS A 247 -15.37 30.94 -24.71
N ASP A 248 -14.22 30.34 -24.42
CA ASP A 248 -13.14 30.12 -25.39
C ASP A 248 -13.06 28.66 -25.89
N GLY A 249 -13.62 27.72 -25.13
CA GLY A 249 -13.74 26.32 -25.50
C GLY A 249 -13.92 25.43 -24.28
N CYS A 250 -13.30 25.80 -23.15
CA CYS A 250 -13.36 25.06 -21.91
C CYS A 250 -13.48 25.98 -20.68
N PHE A 251 -14.40 25.68 -19.78
CA PHE A 251 -14.56 26.44 -18.53
C PHE A 251 -15.01 25.52 -17.40
N GLN A 252 -14.37 25.63 -16.22
CA GLN A 252 -14.57 24.70 -15.09
C GLN A 252 -14.47 23.23 -15.53
N CYS A 253 -13.55 22.98 -16.46
CA CYS A 253 -13.28 21.68 -17.05
C CYS A 253 -14.52 21.04 -17.67
N LYS A 254 -15.37 21.90 -18.24
CA LYS A 254 -16.52 21.53 -19.06
C LYS A 254 -16.53 22.36 -20.32
N PHE A 255 -17.01 21.75 -21.42
CA PHE A 255 -17.02 22.43 -22.71
C PHE A 255 -17.84 23.72 -22.65
N SER A 256 -17.19 24.85 -22.91
CA SER A 256 -17.79 26.17 -22.87
C SER A 256 -17.89 26.76 -24.27
N CYS A 257 -19.06 27.28 -24.63
CA CYS A 257 -19.35 27.69 -26.00
C CYS A 257 -18.99 29.15 -26.28
N PRO A 258 -18.43 29.50 -27.46
CA PRO A 258 -18.04 30.85 -27.78
C PRO A 258 -19.18 31.88 -27.71
N LEU A 259 -18.84 33.11 -27.30
CA LEU A 259 -19.77 34.23 -27.26
C LEU A 259 -20.43 34.45 -28.62
N PHE A 260 -21.72 34.76 -28.61
CA PHE A 260 -22.57 34.93 -29.80
C PHE A 260 -22.70 33.67 -30.67
N CYS A 261 -22.39 32.49 -30.12
CA CYS A 261 -22.66 31.21 -30.76
C CYS A 261 -24.12 30.77 -30.55
N LYS A 262 -24.79 30.39 -31.62
CA LYS A 262 -26.17 29.87 -31.64
C LYS A 262 -26.22 28.34 -31.53
N GLN A 263 -25.23 27.63 -32.09
CA GLN A 263 -25.10 26.17 -31.98
C GLN A 263 -23.64 25.79 -31.76
N CYS A 264 -23.36 25.02 -30.72
CA CYS A 264 -22.01 24.66 -30.29
C CYS A 264 -21.95 23.18 -29.89
N LYS A 265 -20.80 22.54 -30.09
CA LYS A 265 -20.55 21.15 -29.71
C LYS A 265 -19.07 20.99 -29.31
N PHE A 266 -18.81 20.42 -28.14
CA PHE A 266 -17.46 20.25 -27.58
C PHE A 266 -16.64 21.55 -27.59
N GLY A 267 -17.22 22.66 -27.13
CA GLY A 267 -16.52 23.95 -27.04
C GLY A 267 -16.37 24.73 -28.36
N GLN A 268 -16.72 24.14 -29.51
CA GLN A 268 -16.55 24.77 -30.82
C GLN A 268 -17.87 25.31 -31.37
N CYS A 269 -17.86 26.54 -31.90
CA CYS A 269 -19.04 27.13 -32.50
C CYS A 269 -19.29 26.62 -33.93
N LEU A 270 -20.50 26.12 -34.18
CA LEU A 270 -20.95 25.64 -35.49
C LEU A 270 -21.81 26.69 -36.23
N GLN A 271 -22.45 27.62 -35.51
CA GLN A 271 -23.28 28.65 -36.09
C GLN A 271 -23.35 29.90 -35.19
N CYS A 272 -23.05 31.09 -35.71
CA CYS A 272 -23.13 32.37 -34.99
C CYS A 272 -24.52 33.02 -35.00
N GLN A 273 -24.76 33.94 -34.06
CA GLN A 273 -25.91 34.85 -34.03
C GLN A 273 -25.80 35.92 -35.13
N SER A 274 -26.92 36.53 -35.51
CA SER A 274 -26.97 37.54 -36.59
C SER A 274 -26.10 38.76 -36.28
N ASN A 275 -25.29 39.19 -37.24
CA ASN A 275 -24.24 40.25 -37.19
C ASN A 275 -22.82 39.79 -36.85
N TYR A 276 -22.60 38.49 -36.61
CA TYR A 276 -21.28 37.92 -36.36
C TYR A 276 -20.93 36.86 -37.42
N MET A 277 -19.67 36.80 -37.85
CA MET A 277 -19.16 35.79 -38.79
C MET A 277 -18.29 34.76 -38.06
N LEU A 278 -18.44 33.49 -38.45
CA LEU A 278 -17.65 32.38 -37.92
C LEU A 278 -16.25 32.40 -38.54
N ILE A 279 -15.23 32.63 -37.71
CA ILE A 279 -13.81 32.66 -38.11
C ILE A 279 -13.04 31.89 -37.05
N ASP A 280 -12.29 30.86 -37.45
CA ASP A 280 -11.52 29.98 -36.55
C ASP A 280 -12.37 29.46 -35.36
N GLN A 281 -13.58 28.98 -35.68
CA GLN A 281 -14.54 28.39 -34.73
C GLN A 281 -15.05 29.33 -33.62
N THR A 282 -14.79 30.64 -33.75
CA THR A 282 -15.30 31.71 -32.89
C THR A 282 -16.10 32.75 -33.71
N CYS A 283 -16.96 33.53 -33.06
CA CYS A 283 -17.85 34.49 -33.73
C CYS A 283 -17.33 35.92 -33.57
N LYS A 284 -16.92 36.58 -34.68
CA LYS A 284 -16.39 37.95 -34.67
C LYS A 284 -17.30 38.95 -35.39
N GLU A 285 -17.31 40.18 -34.89
CA GLU A 285 -18.15 41.27 -35.40
C GLU A 285 -17.55 41.88 -36.68
N THR A 286 -18.41 42.32 -37.61
CA THR A 286 -18.03 42.57 -39.01
C THR A 286 -17.30 43.88 -39.30
N ASN A 287 -16.99 44.71 -38.30
CA ASN A 287 -16.57 46.11 -38.51
C ASN A 287 -15.09 46.46 -38.25
N GLU A 288 -14.22 45.53 -37.84
CA GLU A 288 -12.79 45.83 -37.52
C GLU A 288 -11.79 45.17 -38.47
N VAL A 289 -11.96 45.32 -39.79
CA VAL A 289 -10.97 44.89 -40.80
C VAL A 289 -10.51 46.09 -41.64
N GLN A 290 -10.00 47.14 -40.98
CA GLN A 290 -9.27 48.25 -41.64
C GLN A 290 -8.69 49.24 -40.60
N ASP A 291 -7.40 49.08 -40.23
CA ASP A 291 -6.36 50.13 -40.28
C ASP A 291 -5.17 50.00 -39.27
N GLN A 292 -3.94 50.03 -39.83
CA GLN A 292 -2.62 50.47 -39.30
C GLN A 292 -1.96 49.69 -38.13
N LYS A 293 -0.85 48.94 -38.31
CA LYS A 293 0.57 49.30 -38.60
C LYS A 293 1.17 50.47 -37.79
N SER A 294 2.06 50.09 -36.86
CA SER A 294 3.11 50.85 -36.14
C SER A 294 2.70 52.01 -35.22
N GLN A 295 2.72 51.76 -33.90
CA GLN A 295 3.49 52.53 -32.90
C GLN A 295 3.37 51.86 -31.52
N ASN A 296 4.52 51.63 -30.87
CA ASN A 296 4.65 51.25 -29.47
C ASN A 296 4.02 52.32 -28.56
N LYS A 297 2.96 51.96 -27.82
CA LYS A 297 2.59 52.43 -26.47
C LYS A 297 1.12 52.10 -26.20
N PHE A 298 0.84 51.18 -25.28
CA PHE A 298 -0.39 51.09 -24.48
C PHE A 298 -0.03 50.18 -23.28
N SER A 299 0.18 50.66 -22.05
CA SER A 299 -0.82 51.08 -21.04
C SER A 299 -2.07 50.20 -21.05
N ILE A 300 -2.11 49.20 -20.17
CA ILE A 300 -3.30 48.39 -19.89
C ILE A 300 -3.86 48.86 -18.54
N GLN A 301 -5.07 49.41 -18.57
CA GLN A 301 -5.91 49.56 -17.39
C GLN A 301 -6.54 48.20 -17.08
N ILE A 302 -6.44 47.77 -15.82
CA ILE A 302 -7.17 46.61 -15.31
C ILE A 302 -8.50 47.12 -14.75
N SER A 303 -9.62 46.68 -15.32
CA SER A 303 -10.90 46.74 -14.61
C SER A 303 -11.55 45.36 -14.62
N ASN A 304 -11.70 44.85 -13.40
CA ASN A 304 -12.56 43.76 -12.90
C ASN A 304 -11.90 42.39 -12.72
N PHE A 305 -11.35 42.19 -11.51
CA PHE A 305 -11.31 40.91 -10.79
C PHE A 305 -11.39 41.20 -9.28
N LEU A 306 -12.53 40.87 -8.68
CA LEU A 306 -12.72 40.53 -7.27
C LEU A 306 -13.82 39.47 -7.28
N ASP A 307 -13.40 38.22 -7.43
CA ASP A 307 -14.08 37.05 -6.88
C ASP A 307 -13.04 35.92 -6.81
N TYR A 308 -12.79 35.44 -5.59
CA TYR A 308 -11.98 34.26 -5.23
C TYR A 308 -10.48 34.24 -5.59
N GLY A 309 -9.81 35.37 -5.36
CA GLY A 309 -8.57 35.35 -4.55
C GLY A 309 -7.30 34.69 -5.08
N ASN A 310 -7.17 34.28 -6.34
CA ASN A 310 -5.89 33.83 -6.90
C ASN A 310 -5.51 34.60 -8.17
N TYR A 311 -4.31 35.19 -8.16
CA TYR A 311 -3.73 35.98 -9.26
C TYR A 311 -2.67 35.15 -9.99
N TYR A 312 -2.87 34.88 -11.28
CA TYR A 312 -1.82 34.41 -12.19
C TYR A 312 -1.24 35.61 -12.94
N GLN A 313 0.06 35.88 -12.79
CA GLN A 313 0.77 36.76 -13.71
C GLN A 313 1.65 35.96 -14.66
N ASN A 314 1.20 35.93 -15.92
CA ASN A 314 1.98 35.57 -17.09
C ASN A 314 3.24 36.44 -17.20
N LEU A 315 4.43 35.84 -17.03
CA LEU A 315 5.66 36.38 -17.58
C LEU A 315 5.80 35.90 -19.03
N LEU A 316 5.55 36.84 -19.93
CA LEU A 316 5.70 36.82 -21.38
C LEU A 316 6.76 35.84 -21.93
N ASN A 317 6.27 34.84 -22.66
CA ASN A 317 6.83 34.51 -23.96
C ASN A 317 6.78 35.76 -24.85
N ASP A 318 7.94 36.27 -25.32
CA ASP A 318 8.20 36.42 -26.76
C ASP A 318 9.55 37.07 -27.06
N GLN A 319 10.60 36.23 -27.12
CA GLN A 319 11.56 36.16 -28.23
C GLN A 319 12.09 34.70 -28.21
N PHE A 320 11.45 33.71 -28.84
CA PHE A 320 11.26 33.57 -30.27
C PHE A 320 9.96 32.83 -30.59
N ALA A 321 9.00 33.55 -31.17
CA ALA A 321 7.93 32.97 -31.94
C ALA A 321 8.46 32.27 -33.22
N ASN A 322 7.82 31.14 -33.52
CA ASN A 322 7.79 30.33 -34.76
C ASN A 322 8.70 29.09 -34.82
N PRO A 323 8.11 27.88 -34.70
CA PRO A 323 8.47 26.79 -35.59
C PRO A 323 7.77 27.05 -36.93
N LEU A 324 8.39 27.83 -37.82
CA LEU A 324 8.00 27.71 -39.23
C LEU A 324 8.49 26.33 -39.73
N PRO A 325 7.65 25.59 -40.47
CA PRO A 325 7.90 24.23 -40.87
C PRO A 325 8.92 24.20 -42.02
N ILE A 326 10.08 23.59 -41.79
CA ILE A 326 10.99 23.19 -42.87
C ILE A 326 11.42 21.75 -42.63
N SER A 327 10.85 20.89 -43.47
CA SER A 327 11.35 19.59 -43.87
C SER A 327 12.85 19.59 -44.19
N ASN A 328 13.50 18.49 -43.78
CA ASN A 328 14.74 17.88 -44.29
C ASN A 328 15.89 17.82 -43.30
N PHE A 329 16.12 16.60 -42.83
CA PHE A 329 17.46 16.10 -42.55
C PHE A 329 18.34 16.31 -43.79
N ASP A 330 19.29 17.23 -43.75
CA ASP A 330 20.45 17.21 -44.65
C ASP A 330 21.53 16.33 -44.02
N CYS A 331 21.37 15.01 -44.16
CA CYS A 331 22.49 14.09 -44.04
C CYS A 331 23.28 14.15 -45.35
N ASN A 332 24.48 14.74 -45.35
CA ASN A 332 25.34 14.71 -46.51
C ASN A 332 25.87 13.28 -46.71
N LEU A 333 25.34 12.57 -47.71
CA LEU A 333 25.70 11.20 -48.05
C LEU A 333 27.12 11.15 -48.63
N GLN A 334 28.11 10.82 -47.80
CA GLN A 334 29.37 10.27 -48.30
C GLN A 334 29.63 8.91 -47.66
N THR A 335 29.64 7.89 -48.52
CA THR A 335 29.97 6.50 -48.20
C THR A 335 31.48 6.33 -48.15
N HIS A 336 32.02 5.71 -47.11
CA HIS A 336 33.41 5.24 -47.06
C HIS A 336 33.43 3.72 -46.86
N GLU A 337 34.17 3.02 -47.73
CA GLU A 337 34.31 1.56 -47.70
C GLU A 337 35.52 1.15 -46.88
N ILE A 338 35.34 0.21 -45.94
CA ILE A 338 36.26 -0.86 -45.55
C ILE A 338 35.44 -1.91 -44.74
N PHE A 339 35.33 -3.15 -45.27
CA PHE A 339 34.74 -4.36 -44.63
C PHE A 339 33.24 -4.35 -44.21
N GLU A 340 32.35 -4.04 -45.16
CA GLU A 340 30.99 -4.61 -45.29
C GLU A 340 29.99 -4.48 -44.11
N TYR A 341 30.00 -3.34 -43.41
CA TYR A 341 28.87 -2.82 -42.62
C TYR A 341 28.56 -1.37 -43.03
N TYR A 342 27.28 -1.00 -43.15
CA TYR A 342 26.84 0.40 -43.29
C TYR A 342 26.67 1.02 -41.91
N TYR A 343 27.31 2.17 -41.64
CA TYR A 343 27.04 2.98 -40.45
C TYR A 343 26.85 4.46 -40.84
N LEU A 344 25.89 5.12 -40.17
CA LEU A 344 25.70 6.57 -40.21
C LEU A 344 26.60 7.20 -39.15
N GLN A 345 27.40 8.19 -39.53
CA GLN A 345 28.11 9.05 -38.59
C GLN A 345 27.40 10.41 -38.58
N CYS A 346 26.77 10.76 -37.46
CA CYS A 346 26.30 12.12 -37.20
C CYS A 346 27.34 12.80 -36.31
N GLU A 347 27.83 13.98 -36.71
CA GLU A 347 28.59 14.84 -35.78
C GLU A 347 27.62 15.38 -34.71
N THR A 348 27.91 15.11 -33.43
CA THR A 348 27.13 15.62 -32.29
C THR A 348 27.50 17.08 -32.00
N LYS A 349 26.49 17.91 -31.72
CA LYS A 349 26.66 19.33 -31.39
C LYS A 349 27.25 19.44 -29.98
N LEU A 350 28.32 20.22 -29.80
CA LEU A 350 28.93 20.50 -28.48
C LEU A 350 27.92 21.22 -27.57
N ILE A 351 27.77 20.73 -26.32
CA ILE A 351 26.94 21.33 -25.28
C ILE A 351 27.65 22.59 -24.77
N GLN A 352 26.97 23.73 -24.80
CA GLN A 352 27.52 25.04 -24.41
C GLN A 352 27.72 25.13 -22.89
N ASN A 353 28.80 25.78 -22.43
CA ASN A 353 29.21 25.91 -21.03
C ASN A 353 29.49 24.55 -20.33
N CYS A 354 29.84 23.52 -21.11
CA CYS A 354 30.23 22.20 -20.63
C CYS A 354 31.75 21.99 -20.75
N LEU A 355 32.43 21.80 -19.61
CA LEU A 355 33.86 21.50 -19.52
C LEU A 355 34.20 20.08 -20.00
N LEU A 356 33.33 19.11 -19.71
CA LEU A 356 33.55 17.70 -20.03
C LEU A 356 32.26 17.04 -20.52
N SER A 357 32.23 16.52 -21.75
CA SER A 357 31.05 15.88 -22.35
C SER A 357 31.35 14.46 -22.84
N LEU A 358 30.37 13.55 -22.67
CA LEU A 358 30.38 12.21 -23.27
C LEU A 358 29.12 12.04 -24.15
N MET A 359 29.29 12.12 -25.47
CA MET A 359 28.18 12.19 -26.44
C MET A 359 27.28 13.41 -26.15
N ASP A 360 25.95 13.21 -26.02
CA ASP A 360 24.96 14.29 -25.77
C ASP A 360 24.72 14.56 -24.28
N ILE A 361 25.68 14.20 -23.41
CA ILE A 361 25.58 14.38 -21.96
C ILE A 361 26.78 15.18 -21.46
N CYS A 362 26.49 16.27 -20.76
CA CYS A 362 27.49 17.04 -20.03
C CYS A 362 27.76 16.36 -18.67
N LEU A 363 29.03 16.17 -18.36
CA LEU A 363 29.50 15.58 -17.10
C LEU A 363 29.94 16.67 -16.12
N GLU A 364 30.43 17.81 -16.63
CA GLU A 364 30.92 18.92 -15.82
C GLU A 364 30.66 20.25 -16.54
N CYS A 365 29.99 21.19 -15.87
CA CYS A 365 29.70 22.53 -16.39
C CYS A 365 30.79 23.54 -15.99
N GLU A 366 30.95 24.61 -16.77
CA GLU A 366 31.81 25.75 -16.44
C GLU A 366 31.39 26.41 -15.10
N ASN A 367 32.31 27.14 -14.47
CA ASN A 367 32.03 27.86 -13.22
C ASN A 367 30.83 28.82 -13.42
N PHE A 368 29.98 28.93 -12.40
CA PHE A 368 28.68 29.66 -12.39
C PHE A 368 27.51 28.97 -13.13
N TYR A 369 27.72 27.77 -13.66
CA TYR A 369 26.66 26.94 -14.24
C TYR A 369 26.51 25.59 -13.51
N LYS A 370 25.30 25.05 -13.43
CA LYS A 370 24.97 23.71 -12.88
C LYS A 370 24.32 22.82 -13.95
N LEU A 371 24.45 21.51 -13.78
CA LEU A 371 23.85 20.53 -14.69
C LEU A 371 22.31 20.59 -14.60
N SER A 372 21.66 20.66 -15.76
CA SER A 372 20.22 20.42 -15.88
C SER A 372 19.88 18.97 -15.50
N TRP A 373 18.65 18.70 -15.06
CA TRP A 373 18.22 17.39 -14.55
C TRP A 373 18.41 16.24 -15.56
N ASN A 374 18.34 16.53 -16.86
CA ASN A 374 18.58 15.56 -17.93
C ASN A 374 20.05 15.47 -18.38
N LYS A 375 20.94 16.27 -17.76
CA LYS A 375 22.38 16.41 -18.05
C LYS A 375 22.71 16.79 -19.50
N LYS A 376 21.75 17.32 -20.25
CA LYS A 376 21.93 17.73 -21.66
C LYS A 376 22.28 19.21 -21.83
N GLU A 377 22.15 20.00 -20.76
CA GLU A 377 22.38 21.45 -20.76
C GLU A 377 22.98 21.91 -19.41
N CYS A 378 23.69 23.03 -19.42
CA CYS A 378 24.24 23.70 -18.25
C CYS A 378 23.47 25.02 -18.01
N ILE A 379 22.78 25.13 -16.88
CA ILE A 379 21.95 26.29 -16.51
C ILE A 379 22.66 27.20 -15.49
N PRO A 380 22.43 28.52 -15.47
CA PRO A 380 23.02 29.43 -14.49
C PRO A 380 22.70 29.01 -13.03
N LYS A 381 23.62 29.31 -12.11
CA LYS A 381 23.39 29.11 -10.68
C LYS A 381 22.80 30.38 -10.07
N CYS A 382 21.48 30.37 -9.86
CA CYS A 382 20.84 31.35 -8.98
C CYS A 382 21.32 31.18 -7.54
N GLU A 383 21.42 32.29 -6.81
CA GLU A 383 21.82 32.43 -5.38
C GLU A 383 23.33 32.61 -5.17
N ASP A 384 24.13 32.79 -6.23
CA ASP A 384 25.57 33.00 -6.11
C ASP A 384 25.98 34.48 -6.10
N GLY A 385 25.00 35.38 -6.27
CA GLY A 385 25.16 36.83 -6.22
C GLY A 385 25.81 37.41 -7.47
N ILE A 386 25.94 36.64 -8.55
CA ILE A 386 26.64 37.02 -9.78
C ILE A 386 25.74 36.80 -10.99
N THR A 387 25.27 37.88 -11.61
CA THR A 387 24.45 37.78 -12.82
C THR A 387 25.28 37.42 -14.06
N VAL A 388 25.02 36.25 -14.65
CA VAL A 388 25.63 35.78 -15.91
C VAL A 388 24.66 35.82 -17.10
N GLN A 389 25.12 35.45 -18.29
CA GLN A 389 24.28 35.49 -19.49
C GLN A 389 23.06 34.56 -19.32
N TYR A 390 21.85 35.12 -19.53
CA TYR A 390 20.51 34.52 -19.29
C TYR A 390 19.97 34.61 -17.85
N GLU A 391 20.61 35.39 -16.99
CA GLU A 391 20.21 35.68 -15.62
C GLU A 391 19.79 37.15 -15.48
N PHE A 392 18.55 37.43 -15.03
CA PHE A 392 18.01 38.80 -15.00
C PHE A 392 18.18 39.49 -13.64
N CYS A 393 18.26 38.73 -12.56
CA CYS A 393 18.57 39.18 -11.21
C CYS A 393 19.17 38.02 -10.40
N ASP A 394 19.90 38.34 -9.33
CA ASP A 394 20.32 37.41 -8.28
C ASP A 394 20.47 38.24 -7.00
N ASP A 395 19.63 37.98 -6.00
CA ASP A 395 19.62 38.65 -4.70
C ASP A 395 20.12 37.74 -3.57
N GLN A 396 20.94 36.73 -3.91
CA GLN A 396 21.56 35.76 -3.01
C GLN A 396 20.56 34.85 -2.29
N ASN A 397 19.32 34.86 -2.74
CA ASN A 397 18.27 33.97 -2.27
C ASN A 397 17.37 33.59 -3.46
N ASN A 398 16.34 32.79 -3.19
CA ASN A 398 15.40 32.35 -4.21
C ASN A 398 13.99 32.31 -3.63
N ILE A 399 13.65 33.38 -2.92
CA ILE A 399 12.37 33.59 -2.25
C ILE A 399 11.43 34.24 -3.25
N GLN A 400 10.17 33.83 -3.25
CA GLN A 400 9.18 34.40 -4.15
C GLN A 400 8.65 35.73 -3.58
N PHE A 401 8.51 36.75 -4.44
CA PHE A 401 7.90 38.06 -4.15
C PHE A 401 8.71 39.07 -3.32
N ASP A 402 9.99 38.79 -3.04
CA ASP A 402 10.90 39.71 -2.34
C ASP A 402 11.69 40.63 -3.30
N GLY A 403 11.76 40.26 -4.58
CA GLY A 403 12.40 41.05 -5.63
C GLY A 403 13.03 40.20 -6.73
N CYS A 404 13.51 38.99 -6.41
CA CYS A 404 14.13 38.08 -7.38
C CYS A 404 13.81 36.60 -7.08
N TYR A 405 13.20 35.91 -8.03
CA TYR A 405 12.85 34.49 -7.92
C TYR A 405 13.24 33.74 -9.18
N LYS A 406 13.93 32.61 -9.05
CA LYS A 406 14.50 31.81 -10.15
C LYS A 406 15.26 32.67 -11.16
N CYS A 407 15.99 33.66 -10.66
CA CYS A 407 16.80 34.57 -11.43
C CYS A 407 16.00 35.48 -12.39
N GLN A 408 14.73 35.71 -12.03
CA GLN A 408 13.79 36.62 -12.68
C GLN A 408 13.17 37.59 -11.66
N THR A 409 12.87 38.82 -12.09
CA THR A 409 12.36 39.86 -11.20
C THR A 409 10.94 39.56 -10.70
N SER A 410 10.66 39.79 -9.41
CA SER A 410 9.37 39.52 -8.75
C SER A 410 8.87 40.70 -7.91
N CYS A 411 7.55 40.80 -7.64
CA CYS A 411 6.89 41.94 -6.95
C CYS A 411 6.06 41.47 -5.73
N GLN A 412 5.74 42.38 -4.79
CA GLN A 412 4.88 42.09 -3.62
C GLN A 412 3.47 41.65 -4.04
N LEU A 413 2.92 40.64 -3.36
CA LEU A 413 1.59 40.07 -3.63
C LEU A 413 0.46 41.08 -3.42
N GLU A 414 0.60 41.95 -2.42
CA GLU A 414 -0.38 42.96 -2.03
C GLU A 414 -0.38 44.16 -3.00
N CYS A 415 0.51 44.14 -3.99
CA CYS A 415 0.64 45.17 -5.00
C CYS A 415 -0.24 44.91 -6.22
N LYS A 416 -1.26 45.75 -6.40
CA LYS A 416 -2.16 45.72 -7.57
C LYS A 416 -1.51 46.25 -8.85
N GLU A 417 -0.62 47.24 -8.74
CA GLU A 417 0.11 47.79 -9.89
C GLU A 417 1.61 47.83 -9.60
N CYS A 418 2.37 46.85 -10.10
CA CYS A 418 3.83 46.79 -9.99
C CYS A 418 4.53 47.09 -11.31
N ILE A 419 5.54 47.98 -11.28
CA ILE A 419 6.42 48.26 -12.43
C ILE A 419 7.86 48.22 -11.92
N GLU A 420 8.71 47.37 -12.51
CA GLU A 420 10.15 47.25 -12.19
C GLU A 420 10.41 47.15 -10.66
N GLN A 421 9.73 46.23 -9.97
CA GLN A 421 9.82 45.98 -8.51
C GLN A 421 9.24 47.08 -7.59
N GLN A 422 8.59 48.12 -8.15
CA GLN A 422 7.98 49.20 -7.38
C GLN A 422 6.46 49.15 -7.45
N CYS A 423 5.81 49.25 -6.29
CA CYS A 423 4.36 49.22 -6.17
C CYS A 423 3.73 50.62 -6.17
N TYR A 424 2.72 50.80 -7.02
CA TYR A 424 2.03 52.08 -7.22
C TYR A 424 0.57 52.07 -6.76
N VAL A 425 -0.05 50.89 -6.60
CA VAL A 425 -1.41 50.72 -6.07
C VAL A 425 -1.44 49.43 -5.24
N CYS A 426 -1.95 49.48 -4.00
CA CYS A 426 -2.15 48.28 -3.16
C CYS A 426 -3.58 47.74 -3.27
N ILE A 427 -3.80 46.51 -2.80
CA ILE A 427 -5.12 45.92 -2.59
C ILE A 427 -5.87 46.60 -1.43
N ASP A 428 -7.19 46.40 -1.34
CA ASP A 428 -8.05 47.11 -0.41
C ASP A 428 -7.65 46.85 1.06
N GLY A 429 -7.56 47.94 1.83
CA GLY A 429 -7.11 47.94 3.22
C GLY A 429 -5.58 48.01 3.43
N TRP A 430 -4.77 47.94 2.36
CA TRP A 430 -3.32 48.11 2.45
C TRP A 430 -2.89 49.52 1.98
N GLN A 431 -1.96 50.15 2.70
CA GLN A 431 -1.47 51.49 2.39
C GLN A 431 -0.10 51.48 1.71
N ILE A 432 0.13 52.39 0.76
CA ILE A 432 1.43 52.57 0.10
C ILE A 432 2.34 53.44 0.96
N ILE A 433 3.50 52.90 1.31
CA ILE A 433 4.62 53.63 1.90
C ILE A 433 5.88 53.23 1.14
N ASP A 434 6.66 54.20 0.63
CA ASP A 434 7.90 53.97 -0.11
C ASP A 434 7.80 52.96 -1.27
N ASN A 435 6.73 53.07 -2.07
CA ASN A 435 6.41 52.19 -3.19
C ASN A 435 6.31 50.70 -2.81
N LYS A 436 5.92 50.41 -1.56
CA LYS A 436 5.60 49.09 -1.03
C LYS A 436 4.28 49.13 -0.24
N CYS A 437 3.60 48.00 -0.16
CA CYS A 437 2.31 47.88 0.52
C CYS A 437 2.50 47.46 1.99
N TYR A 438 1.83 48.16 2.90
CA TYR A 438 1.86 47.89 4.35
C TYR A 438 0.45 47.87 4.95
N GLN A 439 0.22 46.95 5.89
CA GLN A 439 -0.96 46.92 6.76
C GLN A 439 -0.74 47.89 7.94
N ILE A 440 -1.73 48.72 8.28
CA ILE A 440 -1.62 49.71 9.36
C ILE A 440 -2.86 49.63 10.24
N CYS A 441 -2.66 49.13 11.45
CA CYS A 441 -3.71 49.05 12.44
C CYS A 441 -4.25 50.43 12.85
N GLY A 442 -5.52 50.51 13.25
CA GLY A 442 -6.21 51.69 13.76
C GLY A 442 -6.51 52.77 12.72
N ASP A 443 -6.41 52.46 11.42
CA ASP A 443 -6.68 53.42 10.34
C ASP A 443 -8.14 53.38 9.82
N GLY A 444 -8.93 52.45 10.35
CA GLY A 444 -10.33 52.23 10.03
C GLY A 444 -10.55 51.37 8.78
N LEU A 445 -9.48 50.79 8.21
CA LEU A 445 -9.51 49.96 7.03
C LEU A 445 -8.93 48.58 7.35
N LEU A 446 -9.75 47.55 7.19
CA LEU A 446 -9.29 46.18 7.39
C LEU A 446 -8.48 45.71 6.16
N ALA A 447 -7.18 45.47 6.32
CA ALA A 447 -6.32 44.90 5.29
C ALA A 447 -6.73 43.46 4.97
N ILE A 448 -7.42 43.28 3.85
CA ILE A 448 -7.94 41.97 3.44
C ILE A 448 -6.75 41.06 3.08
N SER A 449 -6.82 39.78 3.51
CA SER A 449 -5.76 38.77 3.33
C SER A 449 -4.46 39.07 4.10
N SER A 450 -4.58 39.72 5.26
CA SER A 450 -3.45 40.09 6.13
C SER A 450 -3.56 39.45 7.53
N LYS A 451 -2.62 39.75 8.44
CA LYS A 451 -2.71 39.31 9.86
C LYS A 451 -3.66 40.19 10.70
N GLU A 452 -4.24 41.22 10.09
CA GLU A 452 -5.20 42.15 10.68
C GLU A 452 -6.58 41.49 10.78
N GLN A 453 -7.02 41.16 11.99
CA GLN A 453 -8.30 40.46 12.21
C GLN A 453 -9.46 41.43 12.43
N CYS A 454 -9.17 42.64 12.91
CA CYS A 454 -10.12 43.72 13.11
C CYS A 454 -9.41 45.07 12.99
N ASP A 455 -10.15 46.13 12.67
CA ASP A 455 -9.70 47.52 12.76
C ASP A 455 -10.92 48.40 13.07
N ASP A 456 -10.89 49.11 14.19
CA ASP A 456 -11.99 49.94 14.68
C ASP A 456 -11.70 51.44 14.56
N GLY A 457 -10.70 51.81 13.76
CA GLY A 457 -10.30 53.19 13.49
C GLY A 457 -9.57 53.86 14.64
N ASN A 458 -9.07 53.09 15.61
CA ASN A 458 -8.28 53.60 16.71
C ASN A 458 -7.30 52.54 17.28
N TYR A 459 -6.55 52.90 18.34
CA TYR A 459 -5.56 52.03 19.00
C TYR A 459 -5.85 51.85 20.50
N ASN A 460 -7.11 52.02 20.92
CA ASN A 460 -7.45 51.93 22.33
C ASN A 460 -7.56 50.47 22.75
N PRO A 461 -6.99 50.07 23.90
CA PRO A 461 -7.22 48.75 24.45
C PRO A 461 -8.62 48.64 25.07
N ASN A 462 -9.29 47.49 24.88
CA ASN A 462 -10.54 47.04 25.53
C ASN A 462 -11.88 47.58 24.97
N ASP A 463 -11.94 48.03 23.73
CA ASP A 463 -13.18 48.38 23.00
C ASP A 463 -13.60 47.34 21.94
N GLY A 464 -12.86 46.22 21.88
CA GLY A 464 -13.19 45.06 21.04
C GLY A 464 -12.13 44.74 19.98
N CYS A 465 -11.27 45.70 19.66
CA CYS A 465 -10.17 45.51 18.73
C CYS A 465 -8.90 46.22 19.22
N TYR A 466 -7.82 45.47 19.50
CA TYR A 466 -6.56 46.08 19.93
C TYR A 466 -5.37 45.33 19.32
N ASP A 467 -4.37 46.08 18.86
CA ASP A 467 -3.26 45.55 18.06
C ASP A 467 -3.76 44.68 16.89
N CYS A 468 -4.91 45.10 16.36
CA CYS A 468 -5.57 44.49 15.21
C CYS A 468 -5.96 43.02 15.37
N LYS A 469 -6.26 42.65 16.61
CA LYS A 469 -6.85 41.37 16.98
C LYS A 469 -8.12 41.59 17.79
N PHE A 470 -9.08 40.68 17.60
CA PHE A 470 -10.28 40.66 18.42
C PHE A 470 -9.90 40.39 19.88
N ILE A 471 -10.50 41.16 20.79
CA ILE A 471 -10.35 40.92 22.22
C ILE A 471 -11.47 39.97 22.66
N CYS A 472 -11.11 38.73 23.01
CA CYS A 472 -12.07 37.72 23.49
C CYS A 472 -12.42 37.90 24.97
N ASP A 473 -13.56 37.34 25.39
CA ASP A 473 -13.98 37.30 26.79
C ASP A 473 -13.04 36.42 27.63
N GLN A 474 -12.93 36.69 28.93
CA GLN A 474 -11.82 36.21 29.77
C GLN A 474 -11.71 34.67 29.88
N ASN A 475 -12.80 33.94 29.65
CA ASN A 475 -12.85 32.49 29.76
C ASN A 475 -12.82 31.77 28.39
N CYS A 476 -12.62 32.53 27.31
CA CYS A 476 -12.58 32.02 25.94
C CYS A 476 -11.17 32.12 25.34
N PHE A 477 -10.61 30.98 24.93
CA PHE A 477 -9.29 30.90 24.29
C PHE A 477 -9.34 31.38 22.83
N GLN A 478 -10.42 31.08 22.09
CA GLN A 478 -10.56 31.51 20.69
C GLN A 478 -12.02 31.89 20.34
N CYS A 479 -12.22 33.09 19.81
CA CYS A 479 -13.54 33.65 19.47
C CYS A 479 -13.61 34.23 18.04
N SER A 480 -14.82 34.26 17.45
CA SER A 480 -15.04 34.85 16.10
C SER A 480 -15.47 36.32 16.15
N THR A 481 -16.07 36.72 17.27
CA THR A 481 -16.56 38.05 17.66
C THR A 481 -16.69 38.06 19.19
N SER A 482 -16.91 39.23 19.81
CA SER A 482 -16.83 39.41 21.27
C SER A 482 -17.68 38.49 22.15
N ASN A 483 -18.63 37.71 21.60
CA ASN A 483 -19.58 36.87 22.36
C ASN A 483 -19.76 35.42 21.85
N LEU A 484 -18.91 34.91 20.94
CA LEU A 484 -19.04 33.53 20.43
C LEU A 484 -17.71 32.79 20.52
N CYS A 485 -17.64 31.85 21.45
CA CYS A 485 -16.44 31.08 21.73
C CYS A 485 -16.43 29.75 20.97
N PHE A 486 -15.29 29.39 20.40
CA PHE A 486 -15.07 28.09 19.77
C PHE A 486 -14.21 27.15 20.61
N LEU A 487 -13.41 27.71 21.51
CA LEU A 487 -12.54 26.95 22.38
C LEU A 487 -12.40 27.67 23.73
N CYS A 488 -12.77 26.99 24.81
CA CYS A 488 -12.65 27.49 26.18
C CYS A 488 -11.25 27.23 26.74
N PHE A 489 -10.83 28.00 27.75
CA PHE A 489 -9.64 27.67 28.52
C PHE A 489 -9.83 26.36 29.32
N GLU A 490 -8.72 25.75 29.76
CA GLU A 490 -8.75 24.55 30.61
C GLU A 490 -9.64 24.76 31.85
N ASN A 491 -10.39 23.72 32.25
CA ASN A 491 -11.39 23.70 33.33
C ASN A 491 -12.72 24.44 33.02
N PHE A 492 -12.98 24.75 31.74
CA PHE A 492 -14.27 25.25 31.27
C PHE A 492 -14.84 24.40 30.13
N GLU A 493 -16.14 24.12 30.16
CA GLU A 493 -16.88 23.45 29.09
C GLU A 493 -17.82 24.42 28.35
N MET A 494 -18.08 24.14 27.07
CA MET A 494 -19.02 24.92 26.27
C MET A 494 -20.46 24.55 26.61
N ASP A 495 -21.29 25.55 26.89
CA ASP A 495 -22.73 25.38 27.07
C ASP A 495 -23.51 25.35 25.73
N GLU A 496 -24.82 25.12 25.79
CA GLU A 496 -25.70 25.08 24.60
C GLU A 496 -25.75 26.40 23.80
N ASN A 497 -25.18 27.50 24.33
CA ASN A 497 -25.13 28.82 23.70
C ASN A 497 -23.70 29.22 23.26
N ASN A 498 -22.74 28.30 23.23
CA ASN A 498 -21.32 28.54 22.91
C ASN A 498 -20.63 29.53 23.87
N LEU A 499 -21.04 29.53 25.14
CA LEU A 499 -20.38 30.24 26.24
C LEU A 499 -19.62 29.26 27.13
N CYS A 500 -18.46 29.69 27.62
CA CYS A 500 -17.60 28.88 28.48
C CYS A 500 -18.06 28.96 29.94
N LYS A 501 -18.54 27.83 30.49
CA LYS A 501 -18.88 27.67 31.91
C LYS A 501 -17.87 26.74 32.60
N PRO A 502 -17.64 26.89 33.91
CA PRO A 502 -16.71 26.01 34.63
C PRO A 502 -17.16 24.55 34.62
N ILE A 503 -16.23 23.60 34.65
CA ILE A 503 -16.51 22.17 34.67
C ILE A 503 -16.74 21.71 36.11
N CYS A 504 -17.98 21.37 36.44
CA CYS A 504 -18.27 20.85 37.76
C CYS A 504 -17.92 19.37 37.90
N GLY A 505 -17.28 19.00 39.00
CA GLY A 505 -16.89 17.63 39.29
C GLY A 505 -15.46 17.26 38.86
N ASP A 506 -14.65 18.21 38.41
CA ASP A 506 -13.28 17.96 37.91
C ASP A 506 -12.20 18.03 39.01
N GLY A 507 -12.57 18.39 40.24
CA GLY A 507 -11.65 18.53 41.37
C GLY A 507 -10.92 19.87 41.46
N ILE A 508 -11.23 20.86 40.61
CA ILE A 508 -10.53 22.15 40.54
C ILE A 508 -11.50 23.32 40.77
N ILE A 509 -11.39 24.03 41.91
CA ILE A 509 -12.25 25.21 42.19
C ILE A 509 -11.77 26.46 41.42
N VAL A 510 -12.57 26.93 40.48
CA VAL A 510 -12.38 28.20 39.75
C VAL A 510 -12.86 29.38 40.59
N GLN A 511 -11.90 30.13 41.15
CA GLN A 511 -12.14 31.17 42.15
C GLN A 511 -13.09 32.28 41.67
N GLY A 512 -14.29 32.36 42.28
CA GLY A 512 -15.31 33.38 42.00
C GLY A 512 -16.36 33.00 40.96
N LEU A 513 -16.23 31.84 40.32
CA LEU A 513 -17.23 31.25 39.42
C LEU A 513 -17.77 29.91 39.93
N GLU A 514 -17.01 29.22 40.76
CA GLU A 514 -17.43 28.03 41.51
C GLU A 514 -17.35 28.30 43.01
N GLU A 515 -18.37 27.88 43.75
CA GLU A 515 -18.39 27.98 45.21
C GLU A 515 -17.85 26.72 45.89
N CYS A 516 -17.92 25.57 45.22
CA CYS A 516 -17.54 24.26 45.74
C CYS A 516 -17.13 23.31 44.61
N GLU A 517 -16.50 22.19 44.98
CA GLU A 517 -16.11 21.11 44.05
C GLU A 517 -15.92 19.82 44.85
N ASP A 518 -16.53 18.70 44.43
CA ASP A 518 -16.49 17.41 45.14
C ASP A 518 -16.23 16.20 44.21
N PHE A 519 -15.53 16.43 43.09
CA PHE A 519 -15.09 15.44 42.11
C PHE A 519 -16.24 14.73 41.38
N ASN A 520 -17.46 15.25 41.50
CA ASN A 520 -18.63 14.81 40.77
C ASN A 520 -19.66 15.96 40.63
N ASP A 521 -20.75 15.76 39.87
CA ASP A 521 -21.86 16.72 39.76
C ASP A 521 -23.20 16.03 40.09
N ILE A 522 -23.25 15.39 41.26
CA ILE A 522 -24.44 14.70 41.77
C ILE A 522 -25.24 15.65 42.67
N PRO A 523 -26.58 15.67 42.58
CA PRO A 523 -27.35 16.49 43.49
C PRO A 523 -27.40 15.92 44.93
N TYR A 524 -27.33 16.82 45.92
CA TYR A 524 -27.50 16.63 47.38
C TYR A 524 -26.39 15.94 48.16
N ASP A 525 -25.19 15.79 47.60
CA ASP A 525 -24.01 15.22 48.29
C ASP A 525 -23.01 16.27 48.78
N GLY A 526 -23.15 17.53 48.36
CA GLY A 526 -22.43 18.66 48.92
C GLY A 526 -22.21 19.79 47.91
N CYS A 527 -21.95 19.42 46.66
CA CYS A 527 -21.75 20.34 45.55
C CYS A 527 -22.54 19.93 44.32
N TYR A 528 -23.39 20.84 43.80
CA TYR A 528 -24.15 20.57 42.59
C TYR A 528 -24.28 21.83 41.76
N GLN A 529 -23.99 21.73 40.46
CA GLN A 529 -23.84 22.89 39.57
C GLN A 529 -22.86 23.93 40.14
N CYS A 530 -21.82 23.45 40.82
CA CYS A 530 -20.71 24.23 41.38
C CYS A 530 -21.15 25.26 42.42
N MET A 531 -22.30 24.97 43.03
CA MET A 531 -22.88 25.71 44.13
C MET A 531 -23.12 24.76 45.28
N PHE A 532 -22.85 25.23 46.50
CA PHE A 532 -23.04 24.41 47.68
C PHE A 532 -24.51 23.97 47.78
N GLN A 533 -24.73 22.66 47.81
CA GLN A 533 -26.06 22.07 47.91
C GLN A 533 -26.12 21.13 49.10
N CYS A 534 -27.09 21.36 49.97
CA CYS A 534 -27.18 20.66 51.25
C CYS A 534 -28.01 19.37 51.12
N GLU A 535 -27.67 18.38 51.92
CA GLU A 535 -28.39 17.12 52.03
C GLU A 535 -29.86 17.30 52.50
N PHE A 536 -30.73 16.34 52.17
CA PHE A 536 -32.14 16.31 52.59
C PHE A 536 -32.30 16.35 54.13
N ASN A 537 -33.23 17.18 54.62
CA ASN A 537 -33.57 17.40 56.05
C ASN A 537 -32.53 18.18 56.87
N CYS A 538 -31.71 19.01 56.22
CA CYS A 538 -30.85 19.98 56.87
C CYS A 538 -31.61 21.28 57.20
N SER A 539 -31.64 21.70 58.47
CA SER A 539 -32.30 22.94 58.92
C SER A 539 -31.39 24.17 58.86
N LYS A 540 -30.07 23.97 58.97
CA LYS A 540 -29.06 25.04 58.88
C LYS A 540 -27.84 24.52 58.16
N CYS A 541 -27.55 25.09 57.00
CA CYS A 541 -26.47 24.66 56.13
C CYS A 541 -25.48 25.81 55.90
N LEU A 542 -24.19 25.48 55.90
CA LEU A 542 -23.13 26.45 55.73
C LEU A 542 -22.06 25.83 54.83
N GLN A 543 -21.92 26.36 53.61
CA GLN A 543 -20.96 25.87 52.60
C GLN A 543 -21.07 24.36 52.35
N GLY A 544 -22.28 23.87 52.02
CA GLY A 544 -22.55 22.47 51.62
C GLY A 544 -22.59 21.49 52.79
N ILE A 545 -22.00 21.85 53.92
CA ILE A 545 -22.00 21.04 55.13
C ILE A 545 -23.22 21.39 55.97
N CYS A 546 -24.04 20.39 56.28
CA CYS A 546 -25.14 20.58 57.20
C CYS A 546 -24.62 20.84 58.61
N GLN A 547 -25.05 21.93 59.25
CA GLN A 547 -24.65 22.28 60.62
C GLN A 547 -25.73 21.93 61.66
N GLU A 548 -27.01 21.99 61.28
CA GLU A 548 -28.13 21.56 62.13
C GLU A 548 -29.14 20.83 61.24
N CYS A 549 -29.65 19.69 61.69
CA CYS A 549 -30.68 18.92 61.00
C CYS A 549 -32.09 19.35 61.46
N GLU A 550 -33.13 18.98 60.72
CA GLU A 550 -34.52 19.17 61.14
C GLU A 550 -34.91 18.27 62.33
N GLU A 551 -35.95 18.66 63.07
CA GLU A 551 -36.34 18.03 64.34
C GLU A 551 -36.60 16.51 64.17
N GLY A 552 -35.75 15.68 64.80
CA GLY A 552 -35.80 14.21 64.72
C GLY A 552 -34.64 13.55 63.96
N TYR A 553 -33.66 14.32 63.49
CA TYR A 553 -32.43 13.84 62.86
C TYR A 553 -31.21 14.45 63.59
N ASP A 554 -30.14 13.67 63.77
CA ASP A 554 -28.85 14.16 64.27
C ASP A 554 -27.81 14.09 63.15
N LEU A 555 -26.83 14.99 63.23
CA LEU A 555 -25.74 15.12 62.27
C LEU A 555 -24.67 14.04 62.54
N LEU A 556 -24.50 13.07 61.63
CA LEU A 556 -23.45 12.03 61.68
C LEU A 556 -22.38 12.26 60.60
N VAL A 557 -21.27 11.53 60.64
CA VAL A 557 -20.13 11.64 59.69
C VAL A 557 -20.56 11.43 58.21
N GLU A 558 -21.69 10.77 57.99
CA GLU A 558 -22.29 10.53 56.67
C GLU A 558 -23.62 11.30 56.48
N GLY A 559 -23.81 12.45 57.15
CA GLY A 559 -24.99 13.31 56.94
C GLY A 559 -26.09 13.28 58.02
N CYS A 560 -27.22 13.95 57.76
CA CYS A 560 -28.36 14.05 58.70
C CYS A 560 -29.14 12.73 58.81
N LYS A 561 -28.93 11.99 59.90
CA LYS A 561 -29.55 10.68 60.11
C LYS A 561 -30.41 10.65 61.35
N LYS A 562 -31.52 9.91 61.29
CA LYS A 562 -32.46 9.75 62.38
C LYS A 562 -31.83 8.96 63.53
N VAL A 563 -31.42 9.62 64.62
CA VAL A 563 -30.75 8.95 65.74
C VAL A 563 -31.71 8.35 66.75
N ILE A 564 -31.35 7.12 67.14
CA ILE A 564 -31.85 6.40 68.30
C ILE A 564 -30.69 6.39 69.31
N ILE A 565 -30.93 6.98 70.48
CA ILE A 565 -29.94 7.42 71.49
C ILE A 565 -29.01 6.30 72.01
N ALA A 566 -27.68 6.56 72.05
CA ALA A 566 -26.73 5.97 73.02
C ALA A 566 -25.41 6.79 73.16
N GLN A 567 -25.30 7.48 74.30
CA GLN A 567 -24.22 8.17 75.06
C GLN A 567 -22.69 8.06 74.75
N GLU A 568 -22.00 9.23 74.87
CA GLU A 568 -20.73 9.59 75.60
C GLU A 568 -19.34 9.06 75.08
N ILE A 569 -18.15 9.73 75.07
CA ILE A 569 -17.52 10.96 75.65
C ILE A 569 -16.11 11.25 74.99
N ASP A 570 -15.77 12.54 74.85
CA ASP A 570 -14.52 13.36 74.93
C ASP A 570 -13.08 12.99 74.45
N ASP A 571 -12.49 14.00 73.76
CA ASP A 571 -11.19 14.72 73.89
C ASP A 571 -9.81 14.09 73.66
N LEU A 572 -8.99 14.72 72.78
CA LEU A 572 -7.79 15.53 73.14
C LEU A 572 -6.99 16.04 71.91
N GLU A 573 -6.74 17.35 71.85
CA GLU A 573 -5.75 18.03 71.00
C GLU A 573 -4.31 17.94 71.58
N GLN A 574 -3.26 17.91 70.73
CA GLN A 574 -2.12 18.85 70.85
C GLN A 574 -1.08 18.81 69.71
N SER A 575 -0.54 20.01 69.42
CA SER A 575 0.41 20.44 68.39
C SER A 575 1.86 19.92 68.52
N ASN A 576 2.59 19.84 67.40
CA ASN A 576 4.04 20.07 67.39
C ASN A 576 4.54 20.64 66.04
N LYS A 577 5.40 21.66 66.11
CA LYS A 577 5.94 22.43 64.98
C LYS A 577 7.28 21.83 64.57
N THR A 578 7.30 20.94 63.58
CA THR A 578 8.49 20.41 62.91
C THR A 578 8.68 21.11 61.58
N GLN A 579 9.93 21.45 61.22
CA GLN A 579 10.29 21.78 59.85
C GLN A 579 9.80 20.63 58.96
N SER A 580 8.86 20.92 58.09
CA SER A 580 8.19 19.92 57.26
C SER A 580 8.57 20.18 55.82
N CYS A 581 9.17 19.19 55.17
CA CYS A 581 9.21 19.12 53.71
C CYS A 581 7.77 19.28 53.14
N GLY A 582 7.65 19.83 51.94
CA GLY A 582 6.36 20.09 51.30
C GLY A 582 5.65 21.35 51.79
N ASN A 583 6.42 22.34 52.25
CA ASN A 583 5.87 23.62 52.73
C ASN A 583 6.01 24.75 51.69
N GLY A 584 6.60 24.46 50.54
CA GLY A 584 6.83 25.38 49.43
C GLY A 584 7.95 26.39 49.69
N LYS A 585 8.79 26.19 50.72
CA LYS A 585 9.91 27.08 51.03
C LYS A 585 11.17 26.28 51.28
N LEU A 586 12.06 26.33 50.29
CA LEU A 586 13.38 25.71 50.36
C LEU A 586 14.18 26.17 51.60
N GLN A 587 14.43 25.22 52.51
CA GLN A 587 15.24 25.42 53.73
C GLN A 587 16.66 24.87 53.54
N ASN A 588 17.60 25.25 54.42
CA ASN A 588 19.02 24.86 54.30
C ASN A 588 19.30 23.34 54.30
N SER A 589 18.31 22.48 54.58
CA SER A 589 18.41 21.01 54.57
C SER A 589 17.72 20.33 53.40
N GLU A 590 16.99 21.07 52.55
CA GLU A 590 16.17 20.55 51.44
C GLU A 590 16.90 20.81 50.10
N GLN A 591 16.81 19.87 49.16
CA GLN A 591 17.33 20.05 47.80
C GLN A 591 16.30 20.67 46.85
N CYS A 592 15.01 20.50 47.15
CA CYS A 592 13.84 21.08 46.50
C CYS A 592 12.70 21.17 47.54
N ASP A 593 11.70 22.02 47.33
CA ASP A 593 10.44 22.02 48.09
C ASP A 593 9.34 22.58 47.17
N ASP A 594 8.61 21.70 46.49
CA ASP A 594 7.56 22.01 45.51
C ASP A 594 6.17 22.21 46.15
N GLY A 595 6.09 22.19 47.48
CA GLY A 595 4.87 22.48 48.22
C GLY A 595 3.96 21.29 48.49
N ASN A 596 4.41 20.06 48.21
CA ASN A 596 3.69 18.85 48.57
C ASN A 596 4.65 17.73 49.08
N LEU A 597 4.12 16.54 49.37
CA LEU A 597 4.90 15.35 49.78
C LEU A 597 4.64 14.16 48.83
N GLU A 598 4.15 14.44 47.63
CA GLU A 598 3.99 13.44 46.59
C GLU A 598 5.38 13.01 46.09
N ASN A 599 5.44 11.87 45.41
CA ASN A 599 6.67 11.46 44.73
C ASN A 599 6.33 11.40 43.23
N TYR A 600 7.35 11.46 42.38
CA TYR A 600 7.28 11.44 40.91
C TYR A 600 6.85 12.74 40.22
N ASP A 601 6.80 13.86 40.94
CA ASP A 601 6.69 15.23 40.43
C ASP A 601 8.04 15.97 40.41
N GLY A 602 9.11 15.27 40.80
CA GLY A 602 10.50 15.74 40.72
C GLY A 602 11.09 16.21 42.05
N CYS A 603 10.27 16.40 43.09
CA CYS A 603 10.74 16.56 44.47
C CYS A 603 10.17 15.45 45.35
N SER A 604 11.03 14.62 45.94
CA SER A 604 10.54 13.50 46.75
C SER A 604 9.85 13.98 48.02
N SER A 605 9.08 13.09 48.65
CA SER A 605 8.56 13.24 50.03
C SER A 605 9.64 13.49 51.11
N SER A 606 10.94 13.37 50.78
CA SER A 606 12.08 13.73 51.64
C SER A 606 12.76 15.04 51.26
N CYS A 607 12.21 15.79 50.29
CA CYS A 607 12.76 17.01 49.71
C CYS A 607 14.13 16.81 49.05
N ASP A 608 14.31 15.63 48.45
CA ASP A 608 15.44 15.29 47.59
C ASP A 608 15.01 15.37 46.11
N ILE A 609 15.87 15.88 45.23
CA ILE A 609 15.56 15.92 43.79
C ILE A 609 15.52 14.48 43.25
N GLU A 610 14.43 14.12 42.58
CA GLU A 610 14.23 12.77 42.08
C GLU A 610 15.09 12.44 40.85
N GLU A 611 15.37 11.15 40.64
CA GLU A 611 16.23 10.71 39.53
C GLU A 611 15.62 11.09 38.18
N LEU A 612 16.44 11.67 37.28
CA LEU A 612 16.03 12.20 35.97
C LEU A 612 15.26 13.52 36.00
N TRP A 613 15.11 14.15 37.15
CA TRP A 613 14.52 15.48 37.28
C TRP A 613 15.57 16.56 37.49
N ILE A 614 15.26 17.77 37.05
CA ILE A 614 16.03 18.98 37.36
C ILE A 614 15.05 20.03 37.90
N CYS A 615 15.33 20.52 39.11
CA CYS A 615 14.49 21.50 39.76
C CYS A 615 15.10 22.90 39.68
N ASN A 616 14.28 23.87 39.28
CA ASN A 616 14.57 25.28 39.49
C ASN A 616 14.25 25.61 40.96
N LEU A 617 15.25 26.11 41.70
CA LEU A 617 15.19 26.33 43.16
C LEU A 617 14.41 27.61 43.55
N GLU A 618 13.36 27.92 42.79
CA GLU A 618 12.38 28.93 43.15
C GLU A 618 11.52 28.44 44.33
N GLN A 619 10.69 29.32 44.91
CA GLN A 619 9.85 28.98 46.07
C GLN A 619 8.37 29.20 45.70
N PRO A 620 7.57 28.12 45.50
CA PRO A 620 7.95 26.69 45.56
C PRO A 620 8.87 26.26 44.40
N SER A 621 9.64 25.18 44.60
CA SER A 621 10.55 24.63 43.59
C SER A 621 9.76 24.03 42.42
N SER A 622 10.19 24.31 41.19
CA SER A 622 9.56 23.73 39.99
C SER A 622 10.50 22.70 39.37
N CYS A 623 10.07 21.45 39.31
CA CYS A 623 10.87 20.34 38.80
C CYS A 623 10.41 19.90 37.41
N TYR A 624 11.38 19.59 36.54
CA TYR A 624 11.13 19.16 35.17
C TYR A 624 11.92 17.89 34.82
N LEU A 625 11.34 17.03 34.00
CA LEU A 625 12.01 15.85 33.46
C LEU A 625 13.16 16.26 32.54
N LYS A 626 14.33 15.67 32.77
CA LYS A 626 15.52 15.87 31.94
C LYS A 626 15.29 15.32 30.53
N THR A 627 15.40 16.19 29.53
CA THR A 627 15.29 15.83 28.12
C THR A 627 16.33 14.79 27.69
N LYS A 628 15.89 13.70 27.05
CA LYS A 628 16.72 12.61 26.53
C LYS A 628 16.54 12.46 25.03
N CYS A 629 17.62 12.09 24.36
CA CYS A 629 17.61 11.62 22.97
C CYS A 629 17.74 10.09 22.98
N TYR A 630 16.93 9.40 22.20
CA TYR A 630 17.02 7.94 22.02
C TYR A 630 16.92 7.56 20.55
N LEU A 631 17.42 6.35 20.24
CA LEU A 631 17.41 5.75 18.92
C LEU A 631 16.50 4.52 18.90
N ASN A 632 15.70 4.38 17.86
CA ASN A 632 14.85 3.22 17.60
C ASN A 632 15.16 2.64 16.23
N TYR A 633 15.36 1.32 16.16
CA TYR A 633 15.50 0.63 14.87
C TYR A 633 14.10 0.43 14.27
N LEU A 634 13.91 0.81 13.00
CA LEU A 634 12.62 0.72 12.33
C LEU A 634 12.51 -0.60 11.55
N ASN A 635 13.28 -0.75 10.47
CA ASN A 635 13.24 -1.90 9.57
C ASN A 635 14.53 -2.00 8.71
N GLN A 636 14.62 -3.08 7.92
CA GLN A 636 15.65 -3.25 6.89
C GLN A 636 15.08 -3.75 5.57
N THR A 637 15.73 -3.35 4.48
CA THR A 637 15.63 -3.97 3.16
C THR A 637 16.86 -4.84 2.89
N GLU A 638 17.11 -5.28 1.65
CA GLU A 638 18.31 -6.06 1.31
C GLU A 638 19.60 -5.25 1.55
N GLU A 639 19.58 -3.94 1.24
CA GLU A 639 20.76 -3.07 1.25
C GLU A 639 20.65 -1.90 2.24
N HIS A 640 19.44 -1.45 2.57
CA HIS A 640 19.18 -0.32 3.46
C HIS A 640 18.71 -0.77 4.85
N GLN A 641 19.07 0.00 5.88
CA GLN A 641 18.50 -0.12 7.22
C GLN A 641 18.10 1.25 7.75
N PHE A 642 16.99 1.31 8.46
CA PHE A 642 16.39 2.57 8.90
C PHE A 642 16.40 2.68 10.42
N VAL A 643 16.89 3.80 10.93
CA VAL A 643 16.93 4.12 12.37
C VAL A 643 16.28 5.47 12.59
N LEU A 644 15.38 5.56 13.57
CA LEU A 644 14.74 6.79 14.00
C LEU A 644 15.43 7.37 15.23
N MET A 645 15.69 8.68 15.24
CA MET A 645 16.11 9.45 16.40
C MET A 645 14.98 10.37 16.85
N GLN A 646 14.69 10.36 18.15
CA GLN A 646 13.67 11.19 18.77
C GLN A 646 14.15 11.79 20.09
N PHE A 647 13.50 12.88 20.48
CA PHE A 647 13.67 13.54 21.78
C PHE A 647 12.46 13.30 22.68
N SER A 648 12.69 13.16 23.98
CA SER A 648 11.62 12.96 24.96
C SER A 648 10.81 14.23 25.29
N ASN A 649 11.25 15.39 24.82
CA ASN A 649 10.60 16.68 25.00
C ASN A 649 10.93 17.60 23.81
N GLN A 650 10.19 18.69 23.65
CA GLN A 650 10.44 19.65 22.57
C GLN A 650 11.80 20.33 22.76
N VAL A 651 12.55 20.45 21.67
CA VAL A 651 13.88 21.06 21.65
C VAL A 651 13.97 22.16 20.61
N LYS A 652 14.88 23.09 20.86
CA LYS A 652 15.18 24.25 20.03
C LYS A 652 16.68 24.49 20.01
N GLN A 653 17.21 24.94 18.88
CA GLN A 653 18.64 25.21 18.75
C GLN A 653 18.94 26.67 19.11
N SER A 654 20.09 26.89 19.75
CA SER A 654 20.56 28.23 20.12
C SER A 654 21.46 28.89 19.04
N SER A 655 21.73 28.23 17.91
CA SER A 655 22.65 28.69 16.87
C SER A 655 22.07 28.60 15.45
N LYS A 656 22.39 29.59 14.60
CA LYS A 656 21.88 29.80 13.22
C LYS A 656 22.35 28.77 12.19
N SER A 657 22.89 27.64 12.63
CA SER A 657 23.44 26.59 11.78
C SER A 657 22.41 25.49 11.57
N ASN A 658 22.40 24.89 10.38
CA ASN A 658 21.55 23.72 10.09
C ASN A 658 21.82 22.59 11.11
N PHE A 659 20.80 22.17 11.84
CA PHE A 659 20.94 21.17 12.90
C PHE A 659 21.42 19.83 12.34
N THR A 660 20.98 19.46 11.14
CA THR A 660 21.33 18.20 10.48
C THR A 660 22.85 18.04 10.32
N GLU A 661 23.58 19.14 10.05
CA GLU A 661 25.05 19.12 9.93
C GLU A 661 25.77 18.96 11.28
N SER A 662 25.08 19.25 12.39
CA SER A 662 25.61 19.08 13.74
C SER A 662 25.54 17.63 14.25
N ILE A 663 24.80 16.77 13.55
CA ILE A 663 24.67 15.35 13.88
C ILE A 663 25.81 14.57 13.22
N LEU A 664 26.74 14.09 14.03
CA LEU A 664 27.81 13.18 13.60
C LEU A 664 27.34 11.74 13.77
N SER A 665 27.14 11.03 12.67
CA SER A 665 26.71 9.63 12.63
C SER A 665 27.80 8.72 12.05
N GLN A 666 27.97 7.53 12.62
CA GLN A 666 28.93 6.53 12.13
C GLN A 666 28.54 5.10 12.53
N VAL A 667 28.95 4.12 11.73
CA VAL A 667 28.83 2.69 12.06
C VAL A 667 30.18 2.18 12.58
N ILE A 668 30.23 1.80 13.85
CA ILE A 668 31.44 1.28 14.47
C ILE A 668 31.73 -0.13 13.92
N ASN A 669 33.02 -0.43 13.73
CA ASN A 669 33.57 -1.68 13.18
C ASN A 669 33.45 -1.86 11.66
N LEU A 670 33.13 -0.79 10.91
CA LEU A 670 33.15 -0.76 9.46
C LEU A 670 33.96 0.42 8.93
N ASN A 671 34.54 0.26 7.74
CA ASN A 671 35.18 1.36 7.01
C ASN A 671 34.11 2.19 6.27
N GLN A 672 34.37 3.48 6.06
CA GLN A 672 33.48 4.40 5.34
C GLN A 672 33.19 3.96 3.89
N ASP A 673 34.05 3.15 3.26
CA ASP A 673 33.80 2.62 1.91
C ASP A 673 32.80 1.45 1.88
N GLN A 674 32.30 1.01 3.05
CA GLN A 674 31.41 -0.15 3.18
C GLN A 674 29.94 0.25 3.41
N TYR A 675 29.67 1.52 3.71
CA TYR A 675 28.33 2.02 3.95
C TYR A 675 28.19 3.51 3.62
N ILE A 676 26.98 3.98 3.33
CA ILE A 676 26.59 5.40 3.28
C ILE A 676 25.46 5.61 4.28
N ILE A 677 25.48 6.74 5.00
CA ILE A 677 24.37 7.18 5.86
C ILE A 677 23.76 8.43 5.24
N THR A 678 22.45 8.44 5.07
CA THR A 678 21.66 9.62 4.70
C THR A 678 20.80 10.00 5.90
N ILE A 679 20.75 11.29 6.24
CA ILE A 679 19.94 11.81 7.35
C ILE A 679 18.74 12.54 6.73
N ASN A 680 17.55 12.05 7.03
CA ASN A 680 16.27 12.60 6.56
C ASN A 680 15.56 13.25 7.76
N PRO A 681 15.54 14.59 7.86
CA PRO A 681 14.76 15.27 8.90
C PRO A 681 13.26 15.07 8.62
N ILE A 682 12.55 14.47 9.58
CA ILE A 682 11.08 14.40 9.56
C ILE A 682 10.52 15.68 10.19
N VAL A 683 11.10 16.06 11.34
CA VAL A 683 10.84 17.33 12.02
C VAL A 683 12.18 17.92 12.45
N ASP A 684 12.65 18.94 11.70
CA ASP A 684 13.96 19.57 11.91
C ASP A 684 13.94 20.56 13.09
N VAL A 685 15.09 20.76 13.74
CA VAL A 685 15.23 21.73 14.84
C VAL A 685 15.69 23.07 14.29
N ASP A 686 15.00 24.14 14.68
CA ASP A 686 15.36 25.51 14.30
C ASP A 686 15.59 26.45 15.52
N GLU A 687 15.92 27.71 15.24
CA GLU A 687 16.08 28.77 16.25
C GLU A 687 14.79 29.53 16.56
N THR A 688 13.66 29.18 15.96
CA THR A 688 12.43 29.96 16.06
C THR A 688 11.45 29.36 17.04
N GLN A 689 11.27 28.03 17.04
CA GLN A 689 10.23 27.34 17.78
C GLN A 689 10.73 26.07 18.48
N PHE A 690 10.01 25.63 19.51
CA PHE A 690 10.24 24.36 20.19
C PHE A 690 9.48 23.26 19.45
N VAL A 691 10.19 22.21 19.02
CA VAL A 691 9.61 21.13 18.21
C VAL A 691 9.94 19.76 18.78
N MET A 692 9.04 18.80 18.57
CA MET A 692 9.31 17.38 18.80
C MET A 692 10.17 16.86 17.65
N ALA A 693 11.48 17.01 17.77
CA ALA A 693 12.39 16.76 16.67
C ALA A 693 12.54 15.27 16.36
N GLU A 694 12.49 14.93 15.07
CA GLU A 694 12.53 13.56 14.57
C GLU A 694 13.40 13.44 13.31
N TYR A 695 14.30 12.47 13.28
CA TYR A 695 15.21 12.23 12.15
C TYR A 695 15.28 10.74 11.83
N GLU A 696 15.13 10.41 10.56
CA GLU A 696 15.37 9.07 10.06
C GLU A 696 16.77 8.99 9.46
N PHE A 697 17.50 7.93 9.80
CA PHE A 697 18.79 7.59 9.23
C PHE A 697 18.61 6.40 8.30
N ASP A 698 18.88 6.61 7.01
CA ASP A 698 18.96 5.56 6.01
C ASP A 698 20.42 5.12 5.86
N ILE A 699 20.69 3.86 6.21
CA ILE A 699 22.03 3.27 6.22
C ILE A 699 22.13 2.24 5.10
N LEU A 700 22.77 2.62 4.00
CA LEU A 700 23.04 1.77 2.84
C LEU A 700 24.34 1.02 3.02
N PHE A 701 24.32 -0.32 2.94
CA PHE A 701 25.51 -1.16 2.96
C PHE A 701 25.92 -1.61 1.55
N PHE A 702 27.23 -1.84 1.33
CA PHE A 702 27.73 -2.29 0.02
C PHE A 702 28.25 -3.74 -0.01
N ASN A 703 28.46 -4.38 1.15
CA ASN A 703 29.12 -5.68 1.24
C ASN A 703 28.58 -6.51 2.41
N LYS A 704 28.72 -7.84 2.35
CA LYS A 704 28.42 -8.75 3.48
C LYS A 704 29.35 -8.45 4.66
N ILE A 705 28.76 -8.24 5.84
CA ILE A 705 29.48 -7.94 7.08
C ILE A 705 29.47 -9.18 7.97
N SER A 706 30.63 -9.50 8.57
CA SER A 706 30.79 -10.68 9.43
C SER A 706 30.48 -10.45 10.91
N ILE A 707 30.30 -9.19 11.31
CA ILE A 707 30.09 -8.72 12.67
C ILE A 707 28.84 -7.85 12.67
N GLN A 708 28.01 -7.94 13.71
CA GLN A 708 26.84 -7.08 13.82
C GLN A 708 27.29 -5.60 13.93
N PRO A 709 26.80 -4.69 13.06
CA PRO A 709 27.23 -3.30 13.09
C PRO A 709 26.57 -2.53 14.24
N ASN A 710 27.30 -1.58 14.84
CA ASN A 710 26.76 -0.67 15.84
C ASN A 710 26.65 0.72 15.25
N PHE A 711 25.44 1.23 15.10
CA PHE A 711 25.20 2.60 14.66
C PHE A 711 25.29 3.55 15.86
N THR A 712 26.02 4.65 15.68
CA THR A 712 26.24 5.64 16.75
C THR A 712 26.06 7.06 16.24
N ILE A 713 25.48 7.90 17.09
CA ILE A 713 25.30 9.32 16.84
C ILE A 713 25.89 10.15 17.97
N SER A 714 26.40 11.33 17.63
CA SER A 714 26.76 12.40 18.56
C SER A 714 26.34 13.73 18.00
N ILE A 715 25.83 14.61 18.86
CA ILE A 715 25.27 15.90 18.46
C ILE A 715 26.19 17.00 18.97
N ASN A 716 26.68 17.84 18.05
CA ASN A 716 27.66 18.89 18.32
C ASN A 716 27.02 20.28 18.23
N SER A 717 25.89 20.46 18.91
CA SER A 717 25.14 21.72 18.96
C SER A 717 24.57 21.98 20.36
N LEU A 718 24.36 23.26 20.68
CA LEU A 718 23.75 23.69 21.94
C LEU A 718 22.23 23.72 21.76
N LEU A 719 21.58 22.74 22.40
CA LEU A 719 20.14 22.59 22.42
C LEU A 719 19.54 23.06 23.74
N ILE A 720 18.36 23.64 23.66
CA ILE A 720 17.55 24.07 24.80
C ILE A 720 16.18 23.39 24.67
N ASP A 721 15.62 22.86 25.76
CA ASP A 721 14.28 22.28 25.76
C ASP A 721 13.18 23.31 26.10
N SER A 722 11.92 22.91 25.99
CA SER A 722 10.75 23.74 26.31
C SER A 722 10.73 24.29 27.74
N ASN A 723 11.54 23.73 28.65
CA ASN A 723 11.71 24.20 30.03
C ASN A 723 12.90 25.17 30.17
N ASN A 724 13.43 25.68 29.04
CA ASN A 724 14.61 26.55 28.97
C ASN A 724 15.91 25.93 29.54
N MET A 725 16.01 24.60 29.59
CA MET A 725 17.17 23.90 30.11
C MET A 725 18.11 23.45 28.98
N THR A 726 19.42 23.53 29.17
CA THR A 726 20.40 23.05 28.19
C THR A 726 20.39 21.51 28.11
N VAL A 727 20.17 20.97 26.92
CA VAL A 727 20.10 19.52 26.68
C VAL A 727 21.51 18.98 26.38
N ASN A 728 22.12 18.31 27.35
CA ASN A 728 23.40 17.61 27.17
C ASN A 728 23.18 16.17 26.68
N ILE A 729 23.54 15.90 25.44
CA ILE A 729 23.32 14.60 24.79
C ILE A 729 24.62 13.81 24.77
N SER A 730 24.66 12.70 25.50
CA SER A 730 25.72 11.71 25.35
C SER A 730 25.57 10.94 24.05
N THR A 731 26.69 10.41 23.52
CA THR A 731 26.69 9.54 22.34
C THR A 731 25.65 8.42 22.49
N GLN A 732 24.72 8.33 21.55
CA GLN A 732 23.72 7.27 21.52
C GLN A 732 24.17 6.16 20.58
N THR A 733 23.86 4.92 20.94
CA THR A 733 24.28 3.73 20.18
C THR A 733 23.15 2.73 20.07
N ILE A 734 22.95 2.17 18.88
CA ILE A 734 21.99 1.09 18.62
C ILE A 734 22.63 -0.03 17.79
N LEU A 735 22.18 -1.26 18.02
CA LEU A 735 22.60 -2.43 17.27
C LEU A 735 21.79 -2.52 15.97
N LEU A 736 22.48 -2.61 14.84
CA LEU A 736 21.88 -2.85 13.53
C LEU A 736 21.72 -4.35 13.26
N GLU A 737 20.88 -4.71 12.29
CA GLU A 737 20.75 -6.10 11.85
C GLU A 737 21.88 -6.48 10.85
N GLN A 738 22.09 -7.78 10.62
CA GLN A 738 23.05 -8.20 9.58
C GLN A 738 22.42 -8.06 8.18
N PRO A 739 23.04 -7.32 7.25
CA PRO A 739 22.45 -7.10 5.94
C PRO A 739 22.48 -8.37 5.08
N LYS A 740 21.45 -8.54 4.25
CA LYS A 740 21.14 -9.78 3.51
C LYS A 740 21.79 -9.79 2.12
N PHE A 741 23.12 -9.83 2.03
CA PHE A 741 23.86 -9.78 0.75
C PHE A 741 24.13 -11.12 0.06
N LEU A 742 24.07 -11.13 -1.28
CA LEU A 742 24.85 -12.03 -2.14
C LEU A 742 26.28 -11.49 -2.33
N ASN A 743 27.28 -12.36 -2.36
CA ASN A 743 28.64 -11.98 -2.77
C ASN A 743 28.71 -11.74 -4.29
N GLN A 744 29.65 -10.91 -4.76
CA GLN A 744 29.83 -10.61 -6.20
C GLN A 744 29.98 -11.87 -7.07
N ASP A 745 30.65 -12.91 -6.57
CA ASP A 745 30.76 -14.19 -7.25
C ASP A 745 29.40 -14.89 -7.39
N GLN A 746 28.55 -14.82 -6.36
CA GLN A 746 27.20 -15.40 -6.40
C GLN A 746 26.30 -14.63 -7.38
N ILE A 747 26.41 -13.30 -7.43
CA ILE A 747 25.73 -12.47 -8.43
C ILE A 747 26.18 -12.85 -9.84
N ASN A 748 27.49 -12.98 -10.06
CA ASN A 748 28.05 -13.42 -11.35
C ASN A 748 27.53 -14.82 -11.76
N VAL A 749 27.39 -15.74 -10.81
CA VAL A 749 26.82 -17.07 -11.06
C VAL A 749 25.31 -16.99 -11.34
N ALA A 750 24.56 -16.19 -10.59
CA ALA A 750 23.12 -15.98 -10.82
C ALA A 750 22.85 -15.38 -12.21
N ASN A 751 23.62 -14.37 -12.62
CA ASN A 751 23.55 -13.76 -13.96
C ASN A 751 23.87 -14.76 -15.08
N LYS A 752 24.84 -15.67 -14.87
CA LYS A 752 25.12 -16.77 -15.81
C LYS A 752 23.94 -17.73 -15.94
N PHE A 753 23.28 -18.07 -14.83
CA PHE A 753 22.06 -18.89 -14.88
C PHE A 753 20.89 -18.17 -15.53
N GLN A 754 20.71 -16.87 -15.30
CA GLN A 754 19.72 -16.06 -15.99
C GLN A 754 19.97 -16.06 -17.51
N ALA A 755 21.22 -15.85 -17.95
CA ALA A 755 21.59 -15.91 -19.36
C ALA A 755 21.34 -17.31 -19.97
N LEU A 756 21.60 -18.39 -19.23
CA LEU A 756 21.27 -19.75 -19.64
C LEU A 756 19.76 -19.96 -19.75
N GLY A 757 18.97 -19.47 -18.79
CA GLY A 757 17.51 -19.49 -18.83
C GLY A 757 16.95 -18.78 -20.06
N ASN A 758 17.44 -17.57 -20.33
CA ASN A 758 17.13 -16.79 -21.53
C ASN A 758 17.42 -17.57 -22.81
N ALA A 759 18.62 -18.15 -22.92
CA ALA A 759 19.03 -18.93 -24.08
C ALA A 759 18.15 -20.17 -24.30
N LEU A 760 17.76 -20.87 -23.23
CA LEU A 760 16.87 -22.02 -23.30
C LEU A 760 15.45 -21.63 -23.73
N MET A 761 14.88 -20.56 -23.16
CA MET A 761 13.54 -20.10 -23.53
C MET A 761 13.48 -19.60 -24.98
N ILE A 762 14.47 -18.82 -25.42
CA ILE A 762 14.61 -18.41 -26.83
C ILE A 762 14.78 -19.64 -27.74
N GLY A 763 15.62 -20.59 -27.34
CA GLY A 763 15.84 -21.83 -28.09
C GLY A 763 14.57 -22.68 -28.22
N LEU A 764 13.76 -22.76 -27.16
CA LEU A 764 12.45 -23.42 -27.18
C LEU A 764 11.45 -22.67 -28.07
N GLY A 765 11.41 -21.34 -28.01
CA GLY A 765 10.60 -20.52 -28.91
C GLY A 765 10.99 -20.72 -30.39
N ALA A 766 12.28 -20.75 -30.70
CA ALA A 766 12.75 -21.07 -32.05
C ALA A 766 12.37 -22.50 -32.47
N LEU A 767 12.47 -23.47 -31.54
CA LEU A 767 12.04 -24.84 -31.78
C LEU A 767 10.53 -24.94 -32.02
N SER A 768 9.69 -24.18 -31.32
CA SER A 768 8.24 -24.19 -31.54
C SER A 768 7.87 -23.67 -32.93
N VAL A 769 8.55 -22.62 -33.39
CA VAL A 769 8.41 -22.11 -34.77
C VAL A 769 8.85 -23.16 -35.80
N LEU A 770 9.98 -23.85 -35.58
CA LEU A 770 10.41 -24.96 -36.43
C LEU A 770 9.39 -26.11 -36.43
N MET A 771 8.78 -26.41 -35.28
CA MET A 771 7.73 -27.43 -35.17
C MET A 771 6.49 -27.06 -35.96
N LEU A 772 6.07 -25.80 -35.89
CA LEU A 772 4.99 -25.27 -36.71
C LEU A 772 5.30 -25.43 -38.20
N PHE A 773 6.48 -24.99 -38.67
CA PHE A 773 6.88 -25.14 -40.07
C PHE A 773 7.10 -26.60 -40.49
N SER A 774 7.36 -27.52 -39.57
CA SER A 774 7.46 -28.95 -39.87
C SER A 774 6.10 -29.66 -40.02
N GLY A 775 5.00 -28.96 -39.74
CA GLY A 775 3.64 -29.51 -39.73
C GLY A 775 3.24 -30.22 -38.43
N ASN A 776 4.02 -30.06 -37.34
CA ASN A 776 3.78 -30.70 -36.05
C ASN A 776 3.16 -29.70 -35.05
N LEU A 777 1.88 -29.36 -35.24
CA LEU A 777 1.18 -28.34 -34.43
C LEU A 777 1.15 -28.66 -32.92
N SER A 778 0.85 -29.90 -32.53
CA SER A 778 0.77 -30.31 -31.11
C SER A 778 2.06 -29.97 -30.35
N GLN A 779 3.22 -30.25 -30.96
CA GLN A 779 4.51 -30.02 -30.31
C GLN A 779 4.84 -28.53 -30.19
N CYS A 780 4.35 -27.70 -31.11
CA CYS A 780 4.46 -26.25 -31.01
C CYS A 780 3.66 -25.72 -29.81
N LEU A 781 2.39 -26.13 -29.70
CA LEU A 781 1.51 -25.70 -28.60
C LEU A 781 1.98 -26.23 -27.24
N GLU A 782 2.50 -27.47 -27.17
CA GLU A 782 3.13 -28.02 -25.96
C GLU A 782 4.28 -27.13 -25.46
N ILE A 783 5.13 -26.61 -26.36
CA ILE A 783 6.24 -25.74 -25.97
C ILE A 783 5.73 -24.41 -25.41
N PHE A 784 4.74 -23.79 -26.05
CA PHE A 784 4.16 -22.54 -25.55
C PHE A 784 3.50 -22.71 -24.17
N ASP A 785 2.81 -23.83 -23.96
CA ASP A 785 2.18 -24.15 -22.67
C ASP A 785 3.20 -24.18 -21.52
N ILE A 786 4.39 -24.75 -21.77
CA ILE A 786 5.47 -24.84 -20.78
C ILE A 786 6.08 -23.47 -20.49
N LEU A 787 6.35 -22.69 -21.54
CA LEU A 787 6.92 -21.35 -21.39
C LEU A 787 5.99 -20.44 -20.58
N GLN A 788 4.69 -20.48 -20.88
CA GLN A 788 3.68 -19.76 -20.11
C GLN A 788 3.62 -20.23 -18.67
N PHE A 789 3.56 -21.54 -18.43
CA PHE A 789 3.48 -22.08 -17.07
C PHE A 789 4.67 -21.64 -16.21
N GLN A 790 5.89 -21.67 -16.75
CA GLN A 790 7.07 -21.20 -16.01
C GLN A 790 7.04 -19.69 -15.74
N SER A 791 6.49 -18.89 -16.65
CA SER A 791 6.44 -17.43 -16.49
C SER A 791 5.56 -16.97 -15.32
N TYR A 792 4.59 -17.77 -14.89
CA TYR A 792 3.74 -17.43 -13.74
C TYR A 792 4.36 -17.77 -12.38
N LEU A 793 5.43 -18.57 -12.33
CA LEU A 793 6.06 -18.98 -11.07
C LEU A 793 6.65 -17.82 -10.29
N LYS A 794 7.04 -16.73 -10.96
CA LYS A 794 7.58 -15.52 -10.29
C LYS A 794 6.55 -14.75 -9.45
N PHE A 795 5.26 -15.01 -9.65
CA PHE A 795 4.16 -14.32 -8.97
C PHE A 795 3.63 -15.06 -7.73
N ILE A 796 4.23 -16.20 -7.38
CA ILE A 796 3.91 -16.87 -6.11
C ILE A 796 4.33 -15.93 -4.97
N ASN A 797 3.43 -15.71 -4.02
CA ASN A 797 3.56 -14.78 -2.91
C ASN A 797 4.59 -15.27 -1.89
N VAL A 798 5.86 -15.10 -2.21
CA VAL A 798 6.99 -15.56 -1.40
C VAL A 798 8.14 -14.57 -1.52
N ALA A 799 8.85 -14.34 -0.42
CA ALA A 799 10.09 -13.55 -0.40
C ALA A 799 11.26 -14.37 -0.97
N TYR A 800 11.33 -14.47 -2.30
CA TYR A 800 12.41 -15.21 -2.96
C TYR A 800 13.78 -14.61 -2.66
N PRO A 801 14.83 -15.42 -2.44
CA PRO A 801 16.18 -14.91 -2.31
C PRO A 801 16.66 -14.27 -3.62
N GLN A 802 17.52 -13.27 -3.51
CA GLN A 802 17.98 -12.42 -4.62
C GLN A 802 18.49 -13.22 -5.84
N ASN A 803 19.19 -14.33 -5.64
CA ASN A 803 19.73 -15.15 -6.74
C ASN A 803 18.61 -15.79 -7.57
N LEU A 804 17.53 -16.23 -6.92
CA LEU A 804 16.37 -16.79 -7.58
C LEU A 804 15.55 -15.71 -8.27
N GLN A 805 15.41 -14.53 -7.67
CA GLN A 805 14.78 -13.37 -8.32
C GLN A 805 15.48 -13.00 -9.64
N ILE A 806 16.83 -12.92 -9.62
CA ILE A 806 17.65 -12.67 -10.82
C ILE A 806 17.33 -13.69 -11.91
N TYR A 807 17.25 -14.98 -11.57
CA TYR A 807 16.91 -16.01 -12.54
C TYR A 807 15.47 -15.88 -13.06
N LEU A 808 14.48 -15.63 -12.20
CA LEU A 808 13.06 -15.57 -12.58
C LEU A 808 12.76 -14.43 -13.57
N ARG A 809 13.55 -13.35 -13.58
CA ARG A 809 13.51 -12.29 -14.61
C ARG A 809 13.74 -12.82 -16.04
N SER A 810 14.35 -13.98 -16.20
CA SER A 810 14.50 -14.60 -17.53
C SER A 810 13.16 -14.87 -18.21
N SER A 811 12.09 -15.07 -17.43
CA SER A 811 10.74 -15.36 -17.94
C SER A 811 10.07 -14.17 -18.64
N ASP A 812 10.58 -12.94 -18.47
CA ASP A 812 10.02 -11.73 -19.09
C ASP A 812 10.09 -11.76 -20.63
N ILE A 813 11.03 -12.55 -21.17
CA ILE A 813 11.20 -12.79 -22.62
C ILE A 813 10.00 -13.55 -23.21
N VAL A 814 9.28 -14.34 -22.40
CA VAL A 814 8.12 -15.12 -22.87
C VAL A 814 6.92 -14.21 -23.16
N SER A 815 6.94 -12.95 -22.72
CA SER A 815 5.87 -11.99 -22.96
C SER A 815 5.80 -11.55 -24.43
N ILE A 816 4.60 -11.14 -24.86
CA ILE A 816 4.36 -10.60 -26.21
C ILE A 816 4.76 -9.11 -26.30
N ASN A 817 5.07 -8.47 -25.17
CA ASN A 817 5.41 -7.04 -25.11
C ASN A 817 6.53 -6.60 -26.07
N PRO A 818 7.66 -7.32 -26.21
CA PRO A 818 8.70 -6.96 -27.15
C PRO A 818 8.19 -6.86 -28.60
N ILE A 819 7.26 -7.75 -28.99
CA ILE A 819 6.63 -7.75 -30.31
C ILE A 819 5.69 -6.54 -30.44
N LEU A 820 4.87 -6.25 -29.43
CA LEU A 820 3.95 -5.10 -29.45
C LEU A 820 4.70 -3.77 -29.59
N ILE A 821 5.83 -3.63 -28.88
CA ILE A 821 6.70 -2.45 -28.95
C ILE A 821 7.37 -2.36 -30.33
N THR A 822 7.94 -3.46 -30.83
CA THR A 822 8.66 -3.48 -32.12
C THR A 822 7.75 -3.08 -33.29
N PHE A 823 6.49 -3.54 -33.28
CA PHE A 823 5.51 -3.23 -34.32
C PHE A 823 4.66 -1.98 -34.03
N LYS A 824 4.95 -1.23 -32.96
CA LYS A 824 4.17 -0.05 -32.51
C LYS A 824 2.67 -0.34 -32.39
N ILE A 825 2.32 -1.57 -32.02
CA ILE A 825 0.91 -1.98 -31.86
C ILE A 825 0.30 -1.28 -30.65
N ARG A 826 1.10 -1.02 -29.61
CA ARG A 826 0.68 -0.29 -28.42
C ARG A 826 0.22 1.13 -28.78
N ASP A 827 1.02 1.86 -29.55
CA ASP A 827 0.69 3.22 -30.02
C ASP A 827 -0.65 3.23 -30.79
N VAL A 828 -0.88 2.25 -31.66
CA VAL A 828 -2.16 2.12 -32.39
C VAL A 828 -3.31 1.80 -31.44
N PHE A 829 -3.11 0.92 -30.46
CA PHE A 829 -4.14 0.59 -29.48
C PHE A 829 -4.48 1.76 -28.57
N GLN A 830 -3.48 2.55 -28.16
CA GLN A 830 -3.65 3.76 -27.35
C GLN A 830 -4.48 4.82 -28.06
N THR A 831 -4.47 4.88 -29.39
CA THR A 831 -5.40 5.77 -30.14
C THR A 831 -6.86 5.31 -30.11
N ILE A 832 -7.13 4.06 -29.72
CA ILE A 832 -8.48 3.47 -29.71
C ILE A 832 -8.99 3.30 -28.27
N ILE A 833 -8.09 2.97 -27.33
CA ILE A 833 -8.38 2.69 -25.93
C ILE A 833 -7.41 3.53 -25.11
N GLU A 834 -7.93 4.47 -24.33
CA GLU A 834 -7.13 5.24 -23.36
C GLU A 834 -6.44 4.31 -22.36
N ASP A 835 -5.19 4.62 -22.04
CA ASP A 835 -4.40 3.93 -21.02
C ASP A 835 -5.04 4.21 -19.66
N ASN A 836 -5.38 3.15 -18.94
CA ASN A 836 -5.86 3.21 -17.56
C ASN A 836 -5.04 2.21 -16.74
N PHE A 837 -4.72 2.56 -15.49
CA PHE A 837 -3.94 1.72 -14.60
C PHE A 837 -4.78 1.30 -13.39
N ILE A 838 -5.04 -0.01 -13.30
CA ILE A 838 -5.65 -0.61 -12.11
C ILE A 838 -4.56 -1.33 -11.34
N LYS A 839 -4.36 -0.93 -10.09
CA LYS A 839 -3.38 -1.53 -9.17
C LYS A 839 -3.72 -3.01 -8.92
N SER A 840 -2.71 -3.88 -8.98
CA SER A 840 -2.83 -5.30 -8.67
C SER A 840 -2.52 -5.62 -7.20
N ILE A 841 -2.72 -6.86 -6.78
CA ILE A 841 -2.67 -7.31 -5.38
C ILE A 841 -1.37 -8.08 -5.08
N GLY A 842 -0.79 -7.87 -3.89
CA GLY A 842 0.31 -8.68 -3.35
C GLY A 842 1.57 -8.68 -4.23
N LYS A 843 2.13 -9.86 -4.50
CA LYS A 843 3.35 -10.01 -5.31
C LYS A 843 3.21 -9.45 -6.72
N LEU A 844 1.98 -9.40 -7.27
CA LEU A 844 1.72 -8.85 -8.60
C LEU A 844 1.92 -7.32 -8.63
N GLN A 845 1.65 -6.66 -7.52
CA GLN A 845 1.86 -5.22 -7.35
C GLN A 845 3.35 -4.86 -7.36
N GLU A 846 4.20 -5.69 -6.73
CA GLU A 846 5.67 -5.50 -6.75
C GLU A 846 6.23 -5.49 -8.17
N TYR A 847 5.62 -6.25 -9.08
CA TYR A 847 5.97 -6.27 -10.50
C TYR A 847 5.24 -5.21 -11.34
N GLN A 848 4.51 -4.29 -10.70
CA GLN A 848 3.73 -3.23 -11.35
C GLN A 848 2.79 -3.74 -12.45
N ILE A 849 2.19 -4.91 -12.24
CA ILE A 849 1.27 -5.49 -13.22
C ILE A 849 -0.04 -4.69 -13.20
N ASN A 850 -0.38 -4.08 -14.34
CA ASN A 850 -1.67 -3.43 -14.54
C ASN A 850 -2.78 -4.50 -14.58
N ALA A 851 -3.85 -4.35 -13.80
CA ALA A 851 -4.99 -5.25 -13.77
C ALA A 851 -6.09 -4.91 -14.79
N ASP A 852 -5.99 -3.79 -15.51
CA ASP A 852 -7.00 -3.38 -16.49
C ASP A 852 -7.10 -4.36 -17.66
N LEU A 853 -8.30 -4.94 -17.82
CA LEU A 853 -8.56 -5.92 -18.85
C LEU A 853 -8.47 -5.33 -20.26
N LEU A 854 -8.91 -4.08 -20.49
CA LEU A 854 -8.93 -3.51 -21.84
C LEU A 854 -7.52 -3.18 -22.35
N VAL A 855 -6.62 -2.73 -21.47
CA VAL A 855 -5.19 -2.56 -21.81
C VAL A 855 -4.54 -3.93 -22.04
N ASN A 856 -4.85 -4.92 -21.20
CA ASN A 856 -4.19 -6.23 -21.25
C ASN A 856 -4.69 -7.14 -22.38
N ILE A 857 -5.91 -6.95 -22.89
CA ILE A 857 -6.47 -7.78 -23.96
C ILE A 857 -5.87 -7.44 -25.34
N GLN A 858 -5.10 -6.36 -25.48
CA GLN A 858 -4.42 -5.97 -26.73
C GLN A 858 -3.56 -7.12 -27.32
N SER A 859 -2.90 -7.92 -26.47
CA SER A 859 -2.09 -9.04 -26.94
C SER A 859 -2.94 -10.18 -27.53
N GLN A 860 -4.22 -10.27 -27.18
CA GLN A 860 -5.14 -11.25 -27.78
C GLN A 860 -5.52 -10.83 -29.21
N PHE A 861 -5.72 -9.54 -29.45
CA PHE A 861 -5.95 -9.01 -30.80
C PHE A 861 -4.76 -9.25 -31.72
N SER A 862 -3.53 -9.05 -31.22
CA SER A 862 -2.32 -9.33 -32.01
C SER A 862 -2.16 -10.82 -32.32
N GLN A 863 -2.46 -11.71 -31.37
CA GLN A 863 -2.49 -13.15 -31.61
C GLN A 863 -3.53 -13.56 -32.66
N ILE A 864 -4.76 -13.02 -32.57
CA ILE A 864 -5.82 -13.29 -33.55
C ILE A 864 -5.39 -12.81 -34.94
N SER A 865 -4.82 -11.61 -35.04
CA SER A 865 -4.28 -11.07 -36.29
C SER A 865 -3.22 -11.99 -36.90
N LEU A 866 -2.30 -12.51 -36.08
CA LEU A 866 -1.25 -13.43 -36.53
C LEU A 866 -1.81 -14.78 -37.00
N ILE A 867 -2.85 -15.31 -36.34
CA ILE A 867 -3.57 -16.50 -36.79
C ILE A 867 -4.27 -16.25 -38.14
N VAL A 868 -4.90 -15.10 -38.32
CA VAL A 868 -5.55 -14.73 -39.59
C VAL A 868 -4.50 -14.59 -40.72
N LEU A 869 -3.36 -13.96 -40.45
CA LEU A 869 -2.26 -13.87 -41.41
C LEU A 869 -1.72 -15.25 -41.78
N LEU A 870 -1.58 -16.15 -40.81
CA LEU A 870 -1.20 -17.54 -41.05
C LEU A 870 -2.24 -18.28 -41.93
N TYR A 871 -3.53 -17.99 -41.76
CA TYR A 871 -4.60 -18.57 -42.59
C TYR A 871 -4.44 -18.16 -44.05
N ILE A 872 -4.30 -16.86 -44.27
CA ILE A 872 -4.12 -16.26 -45.60
C ILE A 872 -2.85 -16.82 -46.24
N PHE A 873 -1.75 -16.87 -45.49
CA PHE A 873 -0.50 -17.45 -45.95
C PHE A 873 -0.67 -18.91 -46.38
N LEU A 874 -1.28 -19.76 -45.54
CA LEU A 874 -1.49 -21.18 -45.86
C LEU A 874 -2.42 -21.38 -47.07
N TYR A 875 -3.44 -20.52 -47.23
CA TYR A 875 -4.33 -20.52 -48.38
C TYR A 875 -3.56 -20.26 -49.69
N PHE A 876 -2.75 -19.19 -49.73
CA PHE A 876 -1.95 -18.84 -50.91
C PHE A 876 -0.82 -19.83 -51.16
N TYR A 877 -0.13 -20.27 -50.11
CA TYR A 877 0.96 -21.24 -50.18
C TYR A 877 0.51 -22.52 -50.90
N ARG A 878 -0.65 -23.08 -50.52
CA ARG A 878 -1.21 -24.27 -51.18
C ARG A 878 -1.47 -24.02 -52.66
N ARG A 879 -2.07 -22.88 -53.02
CA ARG A 879 -2.43 -22.55 -54.40
C ARG A 879 -1.18 -22.37 -55.28
N PHE A 880 -0.15 -21.72 -54.75
CA PHE A 880 1.10 -21.48 -55.46
C PHE A 880 1.95 -22.76 -55.60
N PHE A 881 2.29 -23.42 -54.49
CA PHE A 881 3.22 -24.55 -54.50
C PHE A 881 2.63 -25.82 -55.14
N ASN A 882 1.33 -26.09 -55.01
CA ASN A 882 0.73 -27.23 -55.73
C ASN A 882 0.62 -27.00 -57.24
N LYS A 883 0.47 -25.75 -57.68
CA LYS A 883 0.34 -25.42 -59.11
C LYS A 883 1.70 -25.38 -59.81
N TYR A 884 2.73 -24.81 -59.16
CA TYR A 884 4.02 -24.52 -59.79
C TYR A 884 5.17 -25.42 -59.33
N CYS A 885 5.28 -25.74 -58.04
CA CYS A 885 6.46 -26.41 -57.49
C CYS A 885 6.31 -27.93 -57.30
N PHE A 886 5.10 -28.46 -57.07
CA PHE A 886 4.88 -29.89 -56.81
C PHE A 886 3.80 -30.51 -57.70
N ASN A 887 3.65 -29.96 -58.91
CA ASN A 887 2.75 -30.53 -59.93
C ASN A 887 3.28 -31.90 -60.42
N SER A 888 2.41 -32.74 -60.99
CA SER A 888 2.74 -34.08 -61.51
C SER A 888 3.92 -34.04 -62.50
N LYS A 889 4.06 -32.97 -63.28
CA LYS A 889 5.20 -32.73 -64.19
C LYS A 889 6.53 -32.53 -63.47
N PHE A 890 6.56 -31.83 -62.33
CA PHE A 890 7.78 -31.59 -61.56
C PHE A 890 8.25 -32.87 -60.85
N ILE A 891 7.32 -33.64 -60.28
CA ILE A 891 7.61 -34.94 -59.67
C ILE A 891 8.13 -35.91 -60.74
N TYR A 892 7.52 -35.93 -61.93
CA TYR A 892 8.02 -36.70 -63.06
C TYR A 892 9.44 -36.29 -63.48
N PHE A 893 9.69 -34.98 -63.62
CA PHE A 893 11.01 -34.44 -63.97
C PHE A 893 12.10 -34.85 -62.96
N ILE A 894 11.83 -34.73 -61.66
CA ILE A 894 12.75 -35.18 -60.60
C ILE A 894 12.98 -36.69 -60.67
N SER A 895 11.93 -37.49 -60.89
CA SER A 895 12.03 -38.95 -61.02
C SER A 895 12.79 -39.40 -62.28
N SER A 896 12.82 -38.57 -63.32
CA SER A 896 13.60 -38.82 -64.55
C SER A 896 15.06 -38.35 -64.47
N SER A 897 15.45 -37.66 -63.39
CA SER A 897 16.81 -37.15 -63.25
C SER A 897 17.80 -38.29 -62.98
N LYS A 898 19.01 -38.23 -63.56
CA LYS A 898 20.06 -39.23 -63.34
C LYS A 898 20.66 -39.18 -61.92
N SER A 899 20.35 -38.15 -61.13
CA SER A 899 20.90 -37.96 -59.78
C SER A 899 19.97 -38.52 -58.72
N LYS A 900 20.41 -39.60 -58.05
CA LYS A 900 19.72 -40.19 -56.89
C LYS A 900 19.56 -39.21 -55.72
N ILE A 901 20.44 -38.20 -55.61
CA ILE A 901 20.37 -37.20 -54.55
C ILE A 901 19.17 -36.26 -54.79
N LEU A 902 18.99 -35.80 -56.03
CA LEU A 902 17.87 -34.93 -56.41
C LEU A 902 16.52 -35.65 -56.25
N GLU A 903 16.46 -36.95 -56.59
CA GLU A 903 15.27 -37.78 -56.38
C GLU A 903 14.88 -37.88 -54.90
N ILE A 904 15.85 -38.16 -54.01
CA ILE A 904 15.63 -38.24 -52.56
C ILE A 904 15.19 -36.89 -51.99
N ILE A 905 15.84 -35.79 -52.39
CA ILE A 905 15.51 -34.44 -51.94
C ILE A 905 14.10 -34.07 -52.40
N GLY A 906 13.75 -34.31 -53.66
CA GLY A 906 12.42 -34.01 -54.20
C GLY A 906 11.30 -34.79 -53.51
N ILE A 907 11.48 -36.09 -53.23
CA ILE A 907 10.49 -36.89 -52.49
C ILE A 907 10.35 -36.37 -51.05
N LYS A 908 11.45 -35.98 -50.39
CA LYS A 908 11.41 -35.40 -49.04
C LYS A 908 10.70 -34.05 -49.02
N LEU A 909 11.01 -33.15 -49.96
CA LEU A 909 10.36 -31.86 -50.11
C LEU A 909 8.86 -32.02 -50.38
N TYR A 910 8.47 -33.00 -51.20
CA TYR A 910 7.06 -33.31 -51.44
C TYR A 910 6.34 -33.79 -50.17
N LYS A 911 6.95 -34.70 -49.39
CA LYS A 911 6.40 -35.16 -48.12
C LYS A 911 6.31 -34.03 -47.08
N PHE A 912 7.33 -33.18 -47.00
CA PHE A 912 7.34 -31.99 -46.14
C PHE A 912 6.21 -31.03 -46.54
N ASN A 913 6.10 -30.70 -47.83
CA ASN A 913 5.05 -29.84 -48.35
C ASN A 913 3.64 -30.40 -48.05
N LYS A 914 3.45 -31.72 -48.16
CA LYS A 914 2.18 -32.38 -47.79
C LYS A 914 1.86 -32.22 -46.31
N LYS A 915 2.86 -32.36 -45.42
CA LYS A 915 2.68 -32.11 -43.97
C LYS A 915 2.39 -30.64 -43.69
N PHE A 916 3.08 -29.72 -44.35
CA PHE A 916 2.88 -28.29 -44.19
C PHE A 916 1.48 -27.84 -44.65
N ILE A 917 0.99 -28.34 -45.78
CA ILE A 917 -0.39 -28.07 -46.24
C ILE A 917 -1.44 -28.57 -45.23
N ASN A 918 -1.14 -29.64 -44.49
CA ASN A 918 -2.03 -30.15 -43.45
C ASN A 918 -2.13 -29.20 -42.23
N LEU A 919 -1.29 -28.16 -42.11
CA LEU A 919 -1.46 -27.12 -41.09
C LEU A 919 -2.78 -26.37 -41.22
N ARG A 920 -3.48 -26.41 -42.37
CA ARG A 920 -4.85 -25.89 -42.46
C ARG A 920 -5.80 -26.54 -41.46
N ASN A 921 -5.49 -27.75 -40.97
CA ASN A 921 -6.29 -28.44 -39.97
C ASN A 921 -6.31 -27.69 -38.63
N LEU A 922 -5.43 -26.69 -38.45
CA LEU A 922 -5.48 -25.70 -37.37
C LEU A 922 -6.83 -24.97 -37.34
N TYR A 923 -7.46 -24.74 -38.51
CA TYR A 923 -8.77 -24.09 -38.63
C TYR A 923 -9.96 -25.07 -38.55
N ASN A 924 -9.70 -26.38 -38.41
CA ASN A 924 -10.76 -27.32 -38.10
C ASN A 924 -11.10 -27.20 -36.60
N MET A 925 -12.29 -27.63 -36.21
CA MET A 925 -12.75 -27.60 -34.80
C MET A 925 -11.74 -28.20 -33.81
N LYS A 926 -11.05 -29.30 -34.17
CA LYS A 926 -10.00 -29.90 -33.33
C LYS A 926 -8.78 -28.99 -33.14
N GLY A 927 -8.38 -28.24 -34.18
CA GLY A 927 -7.25 -27.31 -34.12
C GLY A 927 -7.59 -26.06 -33.32
N LEU A 928 -8.76 -25.47 -33.55
CA LEU A 928 -9.25 -24.33 -32.77
C LEU A 928 -9.36 -24.66 -31.27
N ARG A 929 -9.84 -25.86 -30.95
CA ARG A 929 -9.87 -26.37 -29.56
C ARG A 929 -8.48 -26.36 -28.92
N GLN A 930 -7.46 -26.84 -29.64
CA GLN A 930 -6.08 -26.86 -29.13
C GLN A 930 -5.49 -25.46 -28.92
N ILE A 931 -5.82 -24.50 -29.79
CA ILE A 931 -5.40 -23.10 -29.61
C ILE A 931 -6.05 -22.50 -28.36
N CYS A 932 -7.34 -22.73 -28.14
CA CYS A 932 -8.02 -22.27 -26.93
C CYS A 932 -7.37 -22.83 -25.67
N TYR A 933 -6.95 -24.10 -25.66
CA TYR A 933 -6.25 -24.69 -24.52
C TYR A 933 -4.86 -24.10 -24.28
N ALA A 934 -4.13 -23.78 -25.34
CA ALA A 934 -2.82 -23.13 -25.23
C ALA A 934 -2.98 -21.69 -24.69
N ASN A 935 -3.97 -20.94 -25.19
CA ASN A 935 -4.22 -19.56 -24.77
C ASN A 935 -4.92 -19.43 -23.39
N ALA A 936 -5.35 -20.53 -22.80
CA ALA A 936 -6.09 -20.53 -21.54
C ALA A 936 -5.33 -19.85 -20.40
N TRP A 937 -4.00 -20.03 -20.31
CA TRP A 937 -3.20 -19.40 -19.26
C TRP A 937 -3.31 -17.87 -19.27
N ASP A 938 -3.02 -17.24 -20.41
CA ASP A 938 -3.02 -15.77 -20.56
C ASP A 938 -4.41 -15.15 -20.37
N LEU A 939 -5.44 -15.76 -20.97
CA LEU A 939 -6.81 -15.27 -20.87
C LEU A 939 -7.37 -15.41 -19.46
N LEU A 940 -7.17 -16.56 -18.81
CA LEU A 940 -7.65 -16.77 -17.44
C LEU A 940 -6.93 -15.84 -16.45
N PHE A 941 -5.61 -15.67 -16.60
CA PHE A 941 -4.84 -14.76 -15.76
C PHE A 941 -5.39 -13.33 -15.82
N LYS A 942 -5.56 -12.77 -17.03
CA LYS A 942 -6.06 -11.39 -17.21
C LYS A 942 -7.47 -11.18 -16.67
N VAL A 943 -8.37 -12.11 -16.96
CA VAL A 943 -9.76 -12.01 -16.52
C VAL A 943 -9.88 -12.15 -15.01
N ILE A 944 -9.20 -13.12 -14.40
CA ILE A 944 -9.25 -13.32 -12.95
C ILE A 944 -8.55 -12.15 -12.24
N LEU A 945 -7.42 -11.66 -12.77
CA LEU A 945 -6.72 -10.50 -12.21
C LEU A 945 -7.60 -9.25 -12.21
N PHE A 946 -8.28 -8.96 -13.32
CA PHE A 946 -9.23 -7.85 -13.40
C PHE A 946 -10.37 -8.01 -12.41
N VAL A 947 -11.03 -9.19 -12.39
CA VAL A 947 -12.21 -9.43 -11.53
C VAL A 947 -11.86 -9.32 -10.03
N THR A 948 -10.62 -9.64 -9.66
CA THR A 948 -10.16 -9.64 -8.26
C THR A 948 -9.59 -8.29 -7.83
N SER A 949 -8.92 -7.56 -8.72
CA SER A 949 -8.23 -6.32 -8.38
C SER A 949 -9.07 -5.06 -8.65
N ASN A 950 -10.12 -5.15 -9.48
CA ASN A 950 -10.94 -3.99 -9.82
C ASN A 950 -11.98 -3.68 -8.73
N ASN A 951 -11.79 -2.56 -8.03
CA ASN A 951 -12.77 -1.96 -7.12
C ASN A 951 -13.50 -0.75 -7.74
N GLN A 952 -13.10 -0.30 -8.93
CA GLN A 952 -13.65 0.90 -9.59
C GLN A 952 -14.99 0.62 -10.27
N SER A 953 -15.90 1.60 -10.18
CA SER A 953 -17.20 1.60 -10.86
C SER A 953 -17.19 2.58 -12.05
N GLY A 954 -17.62 2.12 -13.23
CA GLY A 954 -17.59 2.93 -14.46
C GLY A 954 -17.94 2.13 -15.71
N TYR A 955 -18.18 2.82 -16.84
CA TYR A 955 -18.54 2.18 -18.11
C TYR A 955 -17.47 1.21 -18.61
N ARG A 956 -16.18 1.57 -18.43
CA ARG A 956 -15.02 0.72 -18.73
C ARG A 956 -15.03 -0.58 -17.92
N SER A 957 -15.27 -0.46 -16.60
CA SER A 957 -15.37 -1.61 -15.69
C SER A 957 -16.56 -2.49 -16.04
N ILE A 958 -17.72 -1.91 -16.38
CA ILE A 958 -18.92 -2.65 -16.80
C ILE A 958 -18.62 -3.48 -18.07
N ILE A 959 -18.02 -2.87 -19.10
CA ILE A 959 -17.60 -3.61 -20.31
C ILE A 959 -16.65 -4.74 -19.94
N SER A 960 -15.65 -4.45 -19.11
CA SER A 960 -14.64 -5.43 -18.71
C SER A 960 -15.26 -6.59 -17.91
N TYR A 961 -16.25 -6.35 -17.06
CA TYR A 961 -17.03 -7.40 -16.39
C TYR A 961 -17.86 -8.24 -17.38
N PHE A 962 -18.49 -7.62 -18.39
CA PHE A 962 -19.19 -8.37 -19.44
C PHE A 962 -18.26 -9.26 -20.26
N ILE A 963 -17.08 -8.74 -20.65
CA ILE A 963 -16.05 -9.52 -21.34
C ILE A 963 -15.57 -10.67 -20.46
N SER A 964 -15.27 -10.39 -19.18
CA SER A 964 -14.84 -11.37 -18.19
C SER A 964 -15.86 -12.49 -18.01
N PHE A 965 -17.14 -12.13 -17.84
CA PHE A 965 -18.24 -13.09 -17.72
C PHE A 965 -18.38 -13.94 -18.99
N GLY A 966 -18.29 -13.32 -20.17
CA GLY A 966 -18.33 -14.04 -21.45
C GLY A 966 -17.21 -15.07 -21.58
N ILE A 967 -15.97 -14.70 -21.21
CA ILE A 967 -14.81 -15.59 -21.27
C ILE A 967 -14.94 -16.74 -20.25
N LEU A 968 -15.29 -16.44 -19.00
CA LEU A 968 -15.48 -17.46 -17.95
C LEU A 968 -16.65 -18.40 -18.28
N SER A 969 -17.75 -17.88 -18.83
CA SER A 969 -18.88 -18.69 -19.30
C SER A 969 -18.47 -19.63 -20.44
N LEU A 970 -17.62 -19.18 -21.36
CA LEU A 970 -17.11 -20.01 -22.45
C LEU A 970 -16.20 -21.14 -21.93
N PHE A 971 -15.30 -20.85 -20.99
CA PHE A 971 -14.44 -21.87 -20.37
C PHE A 971 -15.23 -22.88 -19.53
N THR A 972 -16.23 -22.43 -18.76
CA THR A 972 -17.12 -23.32 -17.99
C THR A 972 -17.97 -24.19 -18.91
N LEU A 973 -18.52 -23.65 -19.99
CA LEU A 973 -19.20 -24.44 -21.02
C LEU A 973 -18.27 -25.51 -21.62
N PHE A 974 -17.02 -25.14 -21.91
CA PHE A 974 -16.01 -26.07 -22.42
C PHE A 974 -15.74 -27.21 -21.43
N LEU A 975 -15.53 -26.89 -20.15
CA LEU A 975 -15.37 -27.89 -19.09
C LEU A 975 -16.61 -28.81 -19.01
N CYS A 976 -17.82 -28.23 -18.99
CA CYS A 976 -19.06 -29.00 -18.95
C CYS A 976 -19.24 -29.94 -20.15
N LEU A 977 -18.86 -29.52 -21.36
CA LEU A 977 -18.92 -30.35 -22.56
C LEU A 977 -17.98 -31.56 -22.46
N HIS A 978 -16.78 -31.38 -21.91
CA HIS A 978 -15.83 -32.47 -21.69
C HIS A 978 -16.32 -33.48 -20.64
N PHE A 979 -17.01 -33.02 -19.59
CA PHE A 979 -17.60 -33.92 -18.58
C PHE A 979 -18.95 -34.52 -19.01
N LYS A 980 -19.73 -33.88 -19.89
CA LYS A 980 -21.00 -34.43 -20.44
C LYS A 980 -20.81 -35.49 -21.53
N GLY A 981 -19.60 -35.66 -22.07
CA GLY A 981 -19.26 -36.73 -23.03
C GLY A 981 -19.43 -38.17 -22.50
N LEU A 982 -19.80 -38.34 -21.21
CA LEU A 982 -20.00 -39.62 -20.53
C LEU A 982 -21.21 -40.44 -21.02
N ASP A 983 -22.18 -39.84 -21.71
CA ASP A 983 -23.47 -40.49 -22.02
C ASP A 983 -23.58 -41.15 -23.41
N LYS A 984 -22.57 -41.03 -24.27
CA LYS A 984 -22.54 -41.73 -25.56
C LYS A 984 -21.51 -42.85 -25.53
N SER A 985 -21.61 -43.77 -26.48
CA SER A 985 -20.67 -44.89 -26.66
C SER A 985 -19.56 -44.60 -27.70
N PRO A 986 -18.62 -43.66 -27.50
CA PRO A 986 -17.35 -43.67 -28.21
C PRO A 986 -16.44 -44.80 -27.74
N ASP A 987 -15.38 -45.03 -28.52
CA ASP A 987 -14.28 -45.92 -28.19
C ASP A 987 -13.62 -45.48 -26.85
N ILE A 988 -13.27 -46.44 -25.97
CA ILE A 988 -12.78 -46.20 -24.60
C ILE A 988 -11.50 -45.34 -24.59
N SER A 989 -10.70 -45.45 -25.65
CA SER A 989 -9.48 -44.66 -25.85
C SER A 989 -9.77 -43.19 -26.18
N GLU A 990 -10.86 -42.91 -26.90
CA GLU A 990 -11.25 -41.56 -27.30
C GLU A 990 -11.86 -40.80 -26.11
N LEU A 991 -12.70 -41.47 -25.31
CA LEU A 991 -13.26 -40.94 -24.05
C LEU A 991 -12.17 -40.55 -23.02
N ARG A 992 -11.14 -41.38 -22.84
CA ARG A 992 -10.04 -41.09 -21.88
C ARG A 992 -9.15 -39.92 -22.32
N ASN A 993 -8.98 -39.70 -23.62
CA ASN A 993 -8.24 -38.54 -24.14
C ASN A 993 -9.01 -37.23 -23.94
N GLU A 994 -10.33 -37.24 -24.13
CA GLU A 994 -11.16 -36.05 -23.86
C GLU A 994 -11.25 -35.71 -22.37
N GLN A 995 -11.18 -36.71 -21.49
CA GLN A 995 -11.06 -36.52 -20.04
C GLN A 995 -9.74 -35.86 -19.64
N HIS A 996 -8.63 -36.23 -20.28
CA HIS A 996 -7.31 -35.62 -20.04
C HIS A 996 -7.28 -34.13 -20.41
N ASP A 997 -7.81 -33.77 -21.58
CA ASP A 997 -7.90 -32.36 -22.04
C ASP A 997 -8.70 -31.50 -21.03
N GLY A 998 -9.82 -32.02 -20.52
CA GLY A 998 -10.64 -31.35 -19.51
C GLY A 998 -9.93 -31.15 -18.16
N VAL A 999 -9.20 -32.17 -17.68
CA VAL A 999 -8.42 -32.07 -16.44
C VAL A 999 -7.25 -31.08 -16.59
N CYS A 1000 -6.61 -31.02 -17.75
CA CYS A 1000 -5.55 -30.05 -18.02
C CYS A 1000 -6.08 -28.61 -17.93
N LEU A 1001 -7.23 -28.33 -18.54
CA LEU A 1001 -7.87 -27.01 -18.46
C LEU A 1001 -8.29 -26.65 -17.02
N LEU A 1002 -8.84 -27.62 -16.28
CA LEU A 1002 -9.20 -27.43 -14.87
C LEU A 1002 -7.96 -27.12 -14.01
N LYS A 1003 -6.83 -27.80 -14.25
CA LYS A 1003 -5.56 -27.51 -13.57
C LYS A 1003 -5.12 -26.05 -13.80
N LYS A 1004 -5.19 -25.57 -15.05
CA LYS A 1004 -4.82 -24.19 -15.39
C LYS A 1004 -5.71 -23.18 -14.67
N LEU A 1005 -7.02 -23.38 -14.70
CA LEU A 1005 -7.99 -22.54 -13.99
C LEU A 1005 -7.71 -22.48 -12.49
N LEU A 1006 -7.54 -23.63 -11.83
CA LEU A 1006 -7.25 -23.69 -10.40
C LEU A 1006 -5.91 -23.06 -10.05
N PHE A 1007 -4.87 -23.28 -10.85
CA PHE A 1007 -3.57 -22.66 -10.62
C PHE A 1007 -3.67 -21.14 -10.64
N ILE A 1008 -4.34 -20.56 -11.64
CA ILE A 1008 -4.51 -19.09 -11.73
C ILE A 1008 -5.38 -18.55 -10.60
N LEU A 1009 -6.47 -19.24 -10.24
CA LEU A 1009 -7.32 -18.83 -9.11
C LEU A 1009 -6.53 -18.81 -7.80
N ILE A 1010 -5.74 -19.85 -7.54
CA ILE A 1010 -4.87 -19.93 -6.35
C ILE A 1010 -3.80 -18.84 -6.39
N LEU A 1011 -3.17 -18.63 -7.55
CA LEU A 1011 -2.12 -17.63 -7.72
C LEU A 1011 -2.62 -16.21 -7.44
N ILE A 1012 -3.86 -15.87 -7.81
CA ILE A 1012 -4.38 -14.50 -7.67
C ILE A 1012 -5.13 -14.30 -6.35
N ASN A 1013 -6.00 -15.23 -5.95
CA ASN A 1013 -6.89 -15.03 -4.79
C ASN A 1013 -6.22 -15.30 -3.44
N LEU A 1014 -5.07 -15.99 -3.41
CA LEU A 1014 -4.36 -16.33 -2.17
C LEU A 1014 -3.09 -15.50 -1.97
N GLN A 1015 -3.07 -14.27 -2.47
CA GLN A 1015 -1.94 -13.34 -2.31
C GLN A 1015 -1.79 -12.80 -0.87
N GLU A 1016 -2.77 -13.01 0.02
CA GLU A 1016 -2.67 -12.58 1.43
C GLU A 1016 -1.96 -13.62 2.32
N ASN A 1017 -1.98 -14.90 1.94
CA ASN A 1017 -1.44 -15.99 2.75
C ASN A 1017 -0.48 -16.87 1.92
N ASP A 1018 0.82 -16.61 2.11
CA ASP A 1018 1.93 -17.25 1.40
C ASP A 1018 2.00 -18.78 1.61
N ILE A 1019 1.83 -19.25 2.86
CA ILE A 1019 1.86 -20.68 3.21
C ILE A 1019 0.71 -21.43 2.53
N PHE A 1020 -0.50 -20.88 2.61
CA PHE A 1020 -1.67 -21.51 2.01
C PHE A 1020 -1.56 -21.54 0.48
N GLN A 1021 -1.06 -20.47 -0.13
CA GLN A 1021 -0.84 -20.44 -1.57
C GLN A 1021 0.20 -21.48 -2.03
N CYS A 1022 1.40 -21.51 -1.43
CA CYS A 1022 2.45 -22.46 -1.81
C CYS A 1022 2.03 -23.92 -1.61
N SER A 1023 1.35 -24.23 -0.49
CA SER A 1023 0.89 -25.58 -0.18
C SER A 1023 -0.20 -26.04 -1.15
N THR A 1024 -1.18 -25.19 -1.45
CA THR A 1024 -2.28 -25.51 -2.38
C THR A 1024 -1.80 -25.69 -3.83
N ILE A 1025 -0.88 -24.86 -4.32
CA ILE A 1025 -0.25 -25.05 -5.64
C ILE A 1025 0.48 -26.40 -5.70
N THR A 1026 1.25 -26.73 -4.66
CA THR A 1026 2.00 -27.98 -4.60
C THR A 1026 1.08 -29.19 -4.61
N ILE A 1027 -0.01 -29.16 -3.83
CA ILE A 1027 -1.03 -30.22 -3.80
C ILE A 1027 -1.71 -30.35 -5.16
N LEU A 1028 -2.04 -29.24 -5.82
CA LEU A 1028 -2.64 -29.25 -7.16
C LEU A 1028 -1.75 -30.00 -8.16
N ILE A 1029 -0.46 -29.65 -8.23
CA ILE A 1029 0.48 -30.28 -9.18
C ILE A 1029 0.70 -31.76 -8.80
N PHE A 1030 0.88 -32.07 -7.52
CA PHE A 1030 1.02 -33.46 -7.06
C PHE A 1030 -0.19 -34.31 -7.42
N SER A 1031 -1.40 -33.78 -7.21
CA SER A 1031 -2.65 -34.46 -7.54
C SER A 1031 -2.80 -34.70 -9.05
N TYR A 1032 -2.36 -33.75 -9.88
CA TYR A 1032 -2.33 -33.89 -11.34
C TYR A 1032 -1.35 -34.98 -11.79
N ILE A 1033 -0.13 -35.04 -11.23
CA ILE A 1033 0.82 -36.12 -11.52
C ILE A 1033 0.25 -37.48 -11.07
N GLY A 1034 -0.41 -37.54 -9.90
CA GLY A 1034 -1.12 -38.73 -9.44
C GLY A 1034 -2.18 -39.20 -10.44
N PHE A 1035 -2.96 -38.26 -11.00
CA PHE A 1035 -3.93 -38.54 -12.06
C PHE A 1035 -3.26 -39.11 -13.32
N LEU A 1036 -2.11 -38.57 -13.75
CA LEU A 1036 -1.36 -39.08 -14.90
C LEU A 1036 -0.92 -40.54 -14.72
N PHE A 1037 -0.53 -40.95 -13.52
CA PHE A 1037 -0.20 -42.35 -13.22
C PHE A 1037 -1.41 -43.27 -13.30
N ILE A 1038 -2.62 -42.80 -12.96
CA ILE A 1038 -3.86 -43.56 -13.09
C ILE A 1038 -4.19 -43.81 -14.58
N ILE A 1039 -3.92 -42.84 -15.45
CA ILE A 1039 -4.20 -42.95 -16.89
C ILE A 1039 -3.04 -43.46 -17.74
N GLN A 1040 -1.92 -43.88 -17.11
CA GLN A 1040 -0.66 -44.23 -17.78
C GLN A 1040 -0.78 -45.26 -18.90
N GLU A 1041 -1.73 -46.19 -18.83
CA GLU A 1041 -1.91 -47.26 -19.83
C GLU A 1041 -2.32 -46.72 -21.21
N ASN A 1042 -2.89 -45.51 -21.27
CA ASN A 1042 -3.40 -44.91 -22.49
C ASN A 1042 -2.48 -43.85 -23.09
N ILE A 1043 -1.42 -43.47 -22.39
CA ILE A 1043 -0.45 -42.46 -22.84
C ILE A 1043 0.81 -43.18 -23.31
N PRO A 1044 1.35 -42.86 -24.50
CA PRO A 1044 2.64 -43.38 -24.93
C PRO A 1044 3.69 -43.09 -23.86
N LYS A 1045 4.48 -44.10 -23.46
CA LYS A 1045 5.48 -43.94 -22.37
C LYS A 1045 6.39 -42.72 -22.52
N ILE A 1046 6.78 -42.39 -23.76
CA ILE A 1046 7.62 -41.21 -24.06
C ILE A 1046 6.88 -39.88 -23.79
N GLU A 1047 5.58 -39.83 -24.05
CA GLU A 1047 4.76 -38.65 -23.79
C GLU A 1047 4.49 -38.48 -22.30
N LEU A 1048 4.16 -39.57 -21.59
CA LEU A 1048 3.99 -39.57 -20.14
C LEU A 1048 5.25 -39.12 -19.42
N ILE A 1049 6.41 -39.68 -19.79
CA ILE A 1049 7.72 -39.26 -19.25
C ILE A 1049 7.96 -37.78 -19.54
N GLY A 1050 7.64 -37.31 -20.75
CA GLY A 1050 7.78 -35.91 -21.12
C GLY A 1050 6.97 -34.96 -20.23
N ILE A 1051 5.70 -35.29 -19.96
CA ILE A 1051 4.82 -34.46 -19.10
C ILE A 1051 5.33 -34.47 -17.65
N ILE A 1052 5.67 -35.64 -17.11
CA ILE A 1052 6.19 -35.76 -15.74
C ILE A 1052 7.51 -34.98 -15.59
N TRP A 1053 8.37 -34.99 -16.62
CA TRP A 1053 9.63 -34.24 -16.61
C TRP A 1053 9.42 -32.72 -16.50
N MET A 1054 8.26 -32.22 -16.92
CA MET A 1054 7.93 -30.79 -16.84
C MET A 1054 7.21 -30.43 -15.54
N GLU A 1055 6.28 -31.27 -15.09
CA GLU A 1055 5.46 -31.00 -13.90
C GLU A 1055 6.22 -31.28 -12.59
N ALA A 1056 7.08 -32.31 -12.55
CA ALA A 1056 7.80 -32.69 -11.34
C ALA A 1056 8.79 -31.61 -10.86
N PRO A 1057 9.56 -30.94 -11.74
CA PRO A 1057 10.39 -29.80 -11.33
C PRO A 1057 9.58 -28.66 -10.72
N VAL A 1058 8.41 -28.34 -11.27
CA VAL A 1058 7.58 -27.26 -10.74
C VAL A 1058 7.00 -27.65 -9.38
N MET A 1059 6.55 -28.89 -9.21
CA MET A 1059 6.11 -29.39 -7.89
C MET A 1059 7.24 -29.30 -6.85
N LEU A 1060 8.46 -29.68 -7.21
CA LEU A 1060 9.60 -29.61 -6.31
C LEU A 1060 9.95 -28.14 -5.99
N PHE A 1061 9.87 -27.26 -6.98
CA PHE A 1061 10.05 -25.82 -6.81
C PHE A 1061 9.02 -25.23 -5.83
N THR A 1062 7.72 -25.49 -6.02
CA THR A 1062 6.66 -24.95 -5.17
C THR A 1062 6.72 -25.53 -3.76
N PHE A 1063 7.02 -26.83 -3.63
CA PHE A 1063 7.20 -27.48 -2.33
C PHE A 1063 8.37 -26.88 -1.55
N THR A 1064 9.52 -26.69 -2.20
CA THR A 1064 10.70 -26.10 -1.56
C THR A 1064 10.53 -24.59 -1.31
N SER A 1065 9.66 -23.90 -2.04
CA SER A 1065 9.35 -22.48 -1.80
C SER A 1065 8.62 -22.22 -0.48
N LEU A 1066 8.00 -23.23 0.14
CA LEU A 1066 7.45 -23.12 1.50
C LEU A 1066 8.50 -22.67 2.53
N MET A 1067 9.78 -22.94 2.27
CA MET A 1067 10.90 -22.55 3.14
C MET A 1067 11.15 -21.04 3.18
N TYR A 1068 10.55 -20.28 2.25
CA TYR A 1068 10.68 -18.83 2.17
C TYR A 1068 9.42 -18.09 2.64
N CYS A 1069 8.38 -18.80 3.08
CA CYS A 1069 7.19 -18.19 3.68
C CYS A 1069 7.55 -17.57 5.04
N SER A 1070 6.82 -16.53 5.46
CA SER A 1070 7.11 -15.70 6.64
C SER A 1070 7.46 -16.54 7.88
N ASP A 1071 6.63 -17.51 8.24
CA ASP A 1071 6.83 -18.37 9.42
C ASP A 1071 8.08 -19.27 9.32
N PHE A 1072 8.39 -19.80 8.13
CA PHE A 1072 9.51 -20.73 7.94
C PHE A 1072 10.84 -20.01 7.70
N SER A 1073 10.79 -18.83 7.09
CA SER A 1073 11.97 -18.06 6.69
C SER A 1073 12.86 -17.70 7.88
N ASN A 1074 12.25 -17.43 9.05
CA ASN A 1074 12.94 -17.10 10.30
C ASN A 1074 13.75 -18.26 10.88
N TYR A 1075 13.46 -19.51 10.51
CA TYR A 1075 14.19 -20.69 10.99
C TYR A 1075 15.40 -21.06 10.11
N LEU A 1076 15.59 -20.38 8.98
CA LEU A 1076 16.67 -20.69 8.02
C LEU A 1076 17.69 -19.56 7.96
N THR A 1077 18.97 -19.94 7.91
CA THR A 1077 20.03 -18.97 7.67
C THR A 1077 19.96 -18.45 6.23
N THR A 1078 20.32 -17.18 6.03
CA THR A 1078 20.37 -16.54 4.69
C THR A 1078 21.23 -17.33 3.71
N ASP A 1079 22.37 -17.85 4.16
CA ASP A 1079 23.26 -18.69 3.34
C ASP A 1079 22.57 -19.99 2.87
N PHE A 1080 21.72 -20.60 3.71
CA PHE A 1080 20.95 -21.78 3.32
C PHE A 1080 19.82 -21.42 2.34
N GLN A 1081 19.14 -20.29 2.54
CA GLN A 1081 18.12 -19.79 1.60
C GLN A 1081 18.72 -19.54 0.21
N ILE A 1082 19.90 -18.92 0.14
CA ILE A 1082 20.63 -18.69 -1.13
C ILE A 1082 21.01 -20.04 -1.79
N LEU A 1083 21.51 -21.00 -1.02
CA LEU A 1083 21.86 -22.34 -1.52
C LEU A 1083 20.62 -23.06 -2.09
N LEU A 1084 19.51 -23.02 -1.36
CA LEU A 1084 18.23 -23.57 -1.81
C LEU A 1084 17.78 -22.91 -3.12
N GLY A 1085 17.94 -21.59 -3.23
CA GLY A 1085 17.67 -20.80 -4.44
C GLY A 1085 18.44 -21.31 -5.65
N PHE A 1086 19.75 -21.58 -5.53
CA PHE A 1086 20.54 -22.17 -6.62
C PHE A 1086 20.07 -23.59 -6.98
N GLY A 1087 19.69 -24.39 -5.98
CA GLY A 1087 19.10 -25.70 -6.19
C GLY A 1087 17.81 -25.62 -7.01
N GLN A 1088 16.92 -24.69 -6.65
CA GLN A 1088 15.67 -24.43 -7.35
C GLN A 1088 15.87 -23.96 -8.79
N ILE A 1089 16.84 -23.06 -9.04
CA ILE A 1089 17.23 -22.66 -10.40
C ILE A 1089 17.60 -23.90 -11.24
N GLY A 1090 18.43 -24.78 -10.69
CA GLY A 1090 18.81 -26.03 -11.36
C GLY A 1090 17.60 -26.92 -11.69
N VAL A 1091 16.65 -27.03 -10.77
CA VAL A 1091 15.39 -27.78 -10.96
C VAL A 1091 14.57 -27.19 -12.11
N LEU A 1092 14.37 -25.87 -12.15
CA LEU A 1092 13.59 -25.20 -13.20
C LEU A 1092 14.25 -25.35 -14.59
N ILE A 1093 15.58 -25.25 -14.66
CA ILE A 1093 16.35 -25.48 -15.89
C ILE A 1093 16.18 -26.93 -16.39
N LEU A 1094 16.20 -27.92 -15.49
CA LEU A 1094 15.94 -29.32 -15.85
C LEU A 1094 14.55 -29.52 -16.47
N GLY A 1095 13.55 -28.77 -16.00
CA GLY A 1095 12.21 -28.73 -16.60
C GLY A 1095 12.23 -28.22 -18.05
N LEU A 1096 12.95 -27.13 -18.33
CA LEU A 1096 13.08 -26.55 -19.68
C LEU A 1096 13.83 -27.46 -20.67
N LEU A 1097 14.73 -28.33 -20.18
CA LEU A 1097 15.44 -29.29 -21.04
C LEU A 1097 14.54 -30.45 -21.53
N GLY A 1098 13.42 -30.72 -20.85
CA GLY A 1098 12.52 -31.83 -21.16
C GLY A 1098 12.07 -31.88 -22.63
N PRO A 1099 11.47 -30.81 -23.20
CA PRO A 1099 11.08 -30.74 -24.61
C PRO A 1099 12.25 -30.96 -25.58
N LEU A 1100 13.43 -30.43 -25.27
CA LEU A 1100 14.63 -30.57 -26.10
C LEU A 1100 15.09 -32.03 -26.14
N ILE A 1101 15.09 -32.71 -24.99
CA ILE A 1101 15.42 -34.14 -24.88
C ILE A 1101 14.38 -34.98 -25.63
N LYS A 1102 13.08 -34.71 -25.42
CA LYS A 1102 11.97 -35.38 -26.13
C LYS A 1102 12.15 -35.26 -27.65
N PHE A 1103 12.49 -34.06 -28.13
CA PHE A 1103 12.78 -33.83 -29.54
C PHE A 1103 14.02 -34.59 -30.01
N GLY A 1104 15.13 -34.53 -29.26
CA GLY A 1104 16.37 -35.23 -29.58
C GLY A 1104 16.19 -36.75 -29.69
N ILE A 1105 15.44 -37.36 -28.77
CA ILE A 1105 15.11 -38.80 -28.81
C ILE A 1105 14.29 -39.14 -30.05
N LYS A 1106 13.27 -38.32 -30.37
CA LYS A 1106 12.43 -38.51 -31.56
C LYS A 1106 13.27 -38.40 -32.83
N LEU A 1107 14.11 -37.38 -32.94
CA LEU A 1107 15.02 -37.17 -34.06
C LEU A 1107 16.00 -38.35 -34.21
N HIS A 1108 16.56 -38.84 -33.10
CA HIS A 1108 17.45 -40.00 -33.11
C HIS A 1108 16.75 -41.25 -33.61
N ARG A 1109 15.51 -41.52 -33.17
CA ARG A 1109 14.71 -42.66 -33.64
C ARG A 1109 14.42 -42.56 -35.14
N ASP A 1110 14.03 -41.38 -35.61
CA ASP A 1110 13.75 -41.13 -37.02
C ASP A 1110 15.02 -41.31 -37.89
N LEU A 1111 16.20 -40.90 -37.37
CA LEU A 1111 17.49 -41.14 -38.01
C LEU A 1111 17.85 -42.64 -38.03
N GLN A 1112 17.62 -43.38 -36.94
CA GLN A 1112 17.85 -44.82 -36.89
C GLN A 1112 16.96 -45.59 -37.88
N GLU A 1113 15.67 -45.26 -37.96
CA GLU A 1113 14.75 -45.83 -38.95
C GLU A 1113 15.21 -45.52 -40.38
N TYR A 1114 15.71 -44.31 -40.63
CA TYR A 1114 16.29 -43.94 -41.92
C TYR A 1114 17.51 -44.81 -42.28
N PHE A 1115 18.44 -45.04 -41.34
CA PHE A 1115 19.60 -45.91 -41.59
C PHE A 1115 19.21 -47.40 -41.76
N ARG A 1116 18.17 -47.87 -41.06
CA ARG A 1116 17.63 -49.23 -41.24
C ARG A 1116 16.95 -49.43 -42.60
N THR A 1117 16.12 -48.48 -43.04
CA THR A 1117 15.45 -48.53 -44.34
C THR A 1117 16.42 -48.39 -45.53
N LYS A 1118 17.52 -47.65 -45.36
CA LYS A 1118 18.63 -47.59 -46.34
C LYS A 1118 19.29 -48.95 -46.62
N LYS A 1119 19.19 -49.92 -45.69
CA LYS A 1119 19.69 -51.30 -45.88
C LYS A 1119 18.73 -52.17 -46.71
N ASN A 1120 17.44 -51.84 -46.80
CA ASN A 1120 16.44 -52.59 -47.59
C ASN A 1120 16.09 -51.87 -48.91
N LYS A 1121 16.93 -52.04 -49.93
CA LYS A 1121 16.86 -51.40 -51.26
C LYS A 1121 15.59 -51.69 -52.09
N VAL A 1122 14.74 -52.66 -51.71
CA VAL A 1122 13.66 -53.19 -52.56
C VAL A 1122 12.33 -52.43 -52.43
N LEU A 1123 12.07 -51.75 -51.29
CA LEU A 1123 10.76 -51.13 -51.00
C LEU A 1123 10.52 -49.75 -51.63
N ILE A 1124 11.58 -49.00 -51.95
CA ILE A 1124 11.47 -47.62 -52.46
C ILE A 1124 10.88 -47.60 -53.88
N LYS A 1125 11.18 -48.61 -54.70
CA LYS A 1125 10.67 -48.73 -56.08
C LYS A 1125 9.15 -48.98 -56.13
N PHE A 1126 8.61 -49.67 -55.12
CA PHE A 1126 7.18 -49.99 -55.02
C PHE A 1126 6.33 -48.80 -54.55
N GLN A 1127 6.87 -47.93 -53.69
CA GLN A 1127 6.17 -46.74 -53.20
C GLN A 1127 6.03 -45.64 -54.27
N ILE A 1128 7.00 -45.50 -55.19
CA ILE A 1128 6.95 -44.49 -56.25
C ILE A 1128 5.82 -44.78 -57.25
N ASN A 1129 5.60 -46.04 -57.63
CA ASN A 1129 4.50 -46.44 -58.52
C ASN A 1129 3.12 -46.19 -57.88
N LYS A 1130 2.99 -46.42 -56.56
CA LYS A 1130 1.74 -46.18 -55.83
C LYS A 1130 1.45 -44.68 -55.61
N ILE A 1131 2.49 -43.83 -55.57
CA ILE A 1131 2.37 -42.37 -55.43
C ILE A 1131 2.03 -41.68 -56.77
N LEU A 1132 2.45 -42.26 -57.91
CA LEU A 1132 2.22 -41.72 -59.25
C LEU A 1132 0.88 -42.11 -59.88
N GLY A 1133 0.04 -42.91 -59.21
CA GLY A 1133 -1.28 -43.29 -59.75
C GLY A 1133 -1.21 -44.17 -61.00
N PHE A 1134 -0.12 -44.89 -61.22
CA PHE A 1134 -0.12 -45.99 -62.18
C PHE A 1134 -0.68 -47.24 -61.47
N GLU A 1135 -2.00 -47.30 -61.37
CA GLU A 1135 -2.65 -48.61 -61.39
C GLU A 1135 -2.30 -49.26 -62.73
N GLN A 1136 -1.85 -50.51 -62.67
CA GLN A 1136 -1.56 -51.32 -63.83
C GLN A 1136 -2.80 -51.35 -64.75
N ILE A 1137 -2.68 -50.76 -65.93
CA ILE A 1137 -3.19 -51.43 -67.12
C ILE A 1137 -2.13 -52.46 -67.49
N ASN A 1138 -2.45 -53.70 -67.13
CA ASN A 1138 -1.87 -55.03 -67.44
C ASN A 1138 -1.54 -55.85 -66.19
#